data_AF-A0A1Q5QC77-F1
#
_entry.id   AF-A0A1Q5QC77-F1
#
_cell.length_a   1.000
_cell.length_b   1.000
_cell.length_c   1.000
_cell.angle_alpha   90.00
_cell.angle_beta   90.00
_cell.angle_gamma   90.00
#
_symmetry.space_group_name_H-M   'P 1'
#
loop_
_entity.id
_entity.type
_entity.pdbx_description
1 polymer ?
#
loop_
_entity_poly.entity_id
_entity_poly.type
_entity_poly.pdbx_seq_one_letter_code
_entity_poly.pdbx_strand_id
1 'polypeptide(L)'
;MNSLLAEIASQYPSSLAIEDGSRSLTYNDLLQKADALGRAIQEHPLEPEEAIAVIHGLSIEMVIAQVALLRLNLTSVPLDPGLPKLRIREMLDDIKVRYAIASTGFEDLGFSIISMPIESRAISLEDSSPGLVSLREPTRSHILYTSGSTGKSKAVQITPTSLVCLAQSTMVTPLQRTDRVALINNSGFDISLFEVWATLLDGARMVVVPREIVIDPFAFRGFIVEKRLTVVLLTTSLFNATGFACPTAFKDVREVLTGGEVASPLAMRTVLESGGPPTLDLKALESAYWGYYKGVQNEDGNETQDSAFVAMVRDLWSSLLGIPIIKEEDDFFELGGSSIKSAMLISRLRMTTGKSVSMRALHQNSRFVEFVAYLNEFAEGAVARHQSERWREDSHMADGLSIILGETPEWTSKDEGRVFMTGATGFVGVNFLARLLRHPRVKEAVCLVRAKSKMRPRTRVEEALKKYNLWDDTASSFSKLTALDGDISKDRLGLSQDKFTWLSQLASVIFHLGAKVNFCEPYEAHFEPNVLGTKNVLELALSGRRKAFHFTSSIDAWGPNGLILGTRKCLEDETLEPNLKGLPYDIGYAASKWCSEQMVRTARDRGLPTAIYRPGFVTGDSKTGAGNPDDFFARLMVGLVAPDPADSVNLEKTISVINDAGYPVESIPYWDWVNRLHDPKNSDNPLMPLMPLIQEKVWADLTRFQTSQDTPHYDSTNTVAALADAPDIGYIAFSSEQLNRFLRFWRYKSFYHV
;
A
#
# COMPACT_ATOMS: atom_id res chain seq x y z
N MET A 1 10.66 12.40 -40.62
CA MET A 1 10.11 11.40 -39.67
C MET A 1 9.12 10.45 -40.34
N ASN A 2 8.00 10.94 -40.91
CA ASN A 2 7.04 10.08 -41.64
C ASN A 2 7.70 9.23 -42.74
N SER A 3 8.53 9.85 -43.61
CA SER A 3 9.24 9.13 -44.67
C SER A 3 10.16 8.02 -44.14
N LEU A 4 10.81 8.24 -42.99
CA LEU A 4 11.67 7.24 -42.34
C LEU A 4 10.85 6.04 -41.85
N LEU A 5 9.69 6.29 -41.22
CA LEU A 5 8.78 5.23 -40.81
C LEU A 5 8.24 4.43 -42.01
N ALA A 6 7.91 5.11 -43.11
CA ALA A 6 7.46 4.47 -44.34
C ALA A 6 8.56 3.59 -44.98
N GLU A 7 9.80 4.08 -44.99
CA GLU A 7 10.97 3.33 -45.45
C GLU A 7 11.16 2.04 -44.62
N ILE A 8 11.17 2.13 -43.29
CA ILE A 8 11.26 0.97 -42.39
C ILE A 8 10.14 -0.03 -42.63
N ALA A 9 8.89 0.45 -42.74
CA ALA A 9 7.74 -0.43 -42.96
C ALA A 9 7.78 -1.12 -44.33
N SER A 10 8.29 -0.45 -45.36
CA SER A 10 8.48 -1.05 -46.69
C SER A 10 9.60 -2.09 -46.71
N GLN A 11 10.64 -1.89 -45.90
CA GLN A 11 11.76 -2.81 -45.79
C GLN A 11 11.40 -4.05 -44.96
N TYR A 12 10.53 -3.89 -43.94
CA TYR A 12 10.15 -4.95 -42.99
C TYR A 12 8.63 -5.09 -42.81
N PRO A 13 7.85 -5.28 -43.88
CA PRO A 13 6.40 -5.18 -43.83
C PRO A 13 5.75 -6.25 -42.94
N SER A 14 6.36 -7.42 -42.82
CA SER A 14 5.83 -8.57 -42.06
C SER A 14 6.41 -8.68 -40.64
N SER A 15 7.33 -7.80 -40.24
CA SER A 15 7.83 -7.76 -38.87
C SER A 15 6.77 -7.18 -37.94
N LEU A 16 6.59 -7.76 -36.74
CA LEU A 16 5.67 -7.21 -35.74
C LEU A 16 6.24 -5.91 -35.16
N ALA A 17 5.45 -4.84 -35.25
CA ALA A 17 5.73 -3.54 -34.66
C ALA A 17 5.26 -3.47 -33.19
N ILE A 18 4.14 -4.13 -32.86
CA ILE A 18 3.58 -4.12 -31.51
C ILE A 18 2.85 -5.42 -31.17
N GLU A 19 2.98 -5.86 -29.91
CA GLU A 19 2.22 -6.93 -29.27
C GLU A 19 1.45 -6.39 -28.05
N ASP A 20 0.16 -6.72 -27.96
CA ASP A 20 -0.74 -6.33 -26.87
C ASP A 20 -1.64 -7.52 -26.51
N GLY A 21 -1.26 -8.24 -25.45
CA GLY A 21 -1.92 -9.47 -25.04
C GLY A 21 -1.88 -10.54 -26.13
N SER A 22 -3.05 -10.90 -26.66
CA SER A 22 -3.21 -11.86 -27.78
C SER A 22 -3.23 -11.18 -29.16
N ARG A 23 -3.22 -9.85 -29.22
CA ARG A 23 -3.26 -9.06 -30.45
C ARG A 23 -1.84 -8.64 -30.83
N SER A 24 -1.57 -8.59 -32.13
CA SER A 24 -0.28 -8.11 -32.63
C SER A 24 -0.46 -7.46 -34.00
N LEU A 25 0.32 -6.43 -34.30
CA LEU A 25 0.34 -5.80 -35.62
C LEU A 25 1.73 -5.87 -36.23
N THR A 26 1.79 -6.20 -37.52
CA THR A 26 2.97 -5.95 -38.34
C THR A 26 3.16 -4.46 -38.63
N TYR A 27 4.33 -4.05 -39.07
CA TYR A 27 4.56 -2.68 -39.57
C TYR A 27 3.59 -2.31 -40.68
N ASN A 28 3.29 -3.24 -41.59
CA ASN A 28 2.29 -3.02 -42.64
C ASN A 28 0.88 -2.89 -42.06
N ASP A 29 0.47 -3.73 -41.11
CA ASP A 29 -0.85 -3.62 -40.47
C ASP A 29 -1.00 -2.28 -39.71
N LEU A 30 0.06 -1.86 -39.03
CA LEU A 30 0.10 -0.59 -38.30
C LEU A 30 -0.10 0.60 -39.25
N LEU A 31 0.63 0.64 -40.37
CA LEU A 31 0.46 1.71 -41.36
C LEU A 31 -0.92 1.68 -42.02
N GLN A 32 -1.44 0.50 -42.35
CA GLN A 32 -2.79 0.39 -42.94
C GLN A 32 -3.88 0.88 -41.99
N LYS A 33 -3.78 0.55 -40.70
CA LYS A 33 -4.72 1.03 -39.67
C LYS A 33 -4.54 2.54 -39.42
N ALA A 34 -3.31 3.04 -39.43
CA ALA A 34 -3.04 4.47 -39.32
C ALA A 34 -3.58 5.25 -40.52
N ASP A 35 -3.44 4.72 -41.74
CA ASP A 35 -4.00 5.30 -42.97
C ASP A 35 -5.53 5.35 -42.93
N ALA A 36 -6.17 4.28 -42.43
CA ALA A 36 -7.61 4.23 -42.24
C ALA A 36 -8.12 5.29 -41.26
N LEU A 37 -7.44 5.43 -40.12
CA LEU A 37 -7.72 6.49 -39.15
C LEU A 37 -7.44 7.87 -39.74
N GLY A 38 -6.38 8.02 -40.54
CA GLY A 38 -6.04 9.25 -41.23
C GLY A 38 -7.16 9.75 -42.13
N ARG A 39 -7.81 8.86 -42.89
CA ARG A 39 -8.99 9.21 -43.70
C ARG A 39 -10.15 9.71 -42.84
N ALA A 40 -10.46 9.03 -41.74
CA ALA A 40 -11.51 9.47 -40.81
C ALA A 40 -11.20 10.85 -40.21
N ILE A 41 -9.92 11.13 -39.90
CA ILE A 41 -9.50 12.44 -39.41
C ILE A 41 -9.70 13.54 -40.47
N GLN A 42 -9.38 13.25 -41.74
CA GLN A 42 -9.51 14.19 -42.86
C GLN A 42 -10.97 14.54 -43.23
N GLU A 43 -11.96 13.81 -42.73
CA GLU A 43 -13.39 14.16 -42.88
C GLU A 43 -13.77 15.39 -42.03
N HIS A 44 -12.90 15.80 -41.10
CA HIS A 44 -13.10 16.97 -40.25
C HIS A 44 -12.33 18.21 -40.77
N PRO A 45 -12.82 19.43 -40.50
CA PRO A 45 -12.07 20.64 -40.82
C PRO A 45 -10.89 20.83 -39.84
N LEU A 46 -9.67 20.76 -40.36
CA LEU A 46 -8.42 20.80 -39.58
C LEU A 46 -7.62 22.07 -39.90
N GLU A 47 -7.00 22.66 -38.87
CA GLU A 47 -5.97 23.69 -39.06
C GLU A 47 -4.59 23.04 -39.32
N PRO A 48 -3.62 23.79 -39.89
CA PRO A 48 -2.24 23.34 -39.96
C PRO A 48 -1.71 22.95 -38.57
N GLU A 49 -1.16 21.73 -38.46
CA GLU A 49 -0.65 21.17 -37.20
C GLU A 49 -1.68 21.13 -36.05
N GLU A 50 -2.98 20.98 -36.36
CA GLU A 50 -4.07 20.85 -35.37
C GLU A 50 -3.69 19.87 -34.24
N ALA A 51 -3.91 20.29 -33.00
CA ALA A 51 -3.73 19.45 -31.83
C ALA A 51 -4.94 18.53 -31.62
N ILE A 52 -4.69 17.23 -31.64
CA ILE A 52 -5.71 16.19 -31.42
C ILE A 52 -5.32 15.39 -30.19
N ALA A 53 -6.24 15.30 -29.22
CA ALA A 53 -6.04 14.52 -28.01
C ALA A 53 -6.11 13.02 -28.32
N VAL A 54 -5.21 12.23 -27.73
CA VAL A 54 -5.22 10.77 -27.81
C VAL A 54 -5.44 10.24 -26.39
N ILE A 55 -6.68 9.90 -26.06
CA ILE A 55 -7.10 9.49 -24.71
C ILE A 55 -7.25 7.97 -24.68
N HIS A 56 -6.12 7.29 -24.60
CA HIS A 56 -6.03 5.84 -24.56
C HIS A 56 -4.93 5.41 -23.58
N GLY A 57 -5.17 4.30 -22.87
CA GLY A 57 -4.13 3.61 -22.11
C GLY A 57 -3.08 3.01 -23.04
N LEU A 58 -2.03 2.42 -22.48
CA LEU A 58 -1.00 1.74 -23.26
C LEU A 58 -1.65 0.59 -24.03
N SER A 59 -1.67 0.71 -25.37
CA SER A 59 -2.46 -0.16 -26.24
C SER A 59 -2.02 0.01 -27.70
N ILE A 60 -2.44 -0.94 -28.54
CA ILE A 60 -2.31 -0.84 -30.00
C ILE A 60 -3.01 0.41 -30.54
N GLU A 61 -4.21 0.71 -30.02
CA GLU A 61 -5.04 1.84 -30.44
C GLU A 61 -4.31 3.18 -30.24
N MET A 62 -3.63 3.34 -29.10
CA MET A 62 -2.81 4.51 -28.79
C MET A 62 -1.70 4.72 -29.83
N VAL A 63 -0.99 3.66 -30.22
CA VAL A 63 0.10 3.74 -31.21
C VAL A 63 -0.42 4.05 -32.60
N ILE A 64 -1.54 3.42 -33.02
CA ILE A 64 -2.18 3.71 -34.31
C ILE A 64 -2.55 5.20 -34.41
N ALA A 65 -3.14 5.76 -33.34
CA ALA A 65 -3.53 7.16 -33.29
C ALA A 65 -2.32 8.10 -33.46
N GLN A 66 -1.23 7.86 -32.74
CA GLN A 66 -0.03 8.68 -32.86
C GLN A 66 0.60 8.59 -34.25
N VAL A 67 0.64 7.40 -34.86
CA VAL A 67 1.16 7.21 -36.23
C VAL A 67 0.27 7.89 -37.26
N ALA A 68 -1.05 7.80 -37.14
CA ALA A 68 -1.98 8.47 -38.05
C ALA A 68 -1.79 10.00 -38.02
N LEU A 69 -1.70 10.58 -36.83
CA LEU A 69 -1.47 12.03 -36.66
C LEU A 69 -0.13 12.47 -37.24
N LEU A 70 0.94 11.70 -37.02
CA LEU A 70 2.25 11.98 -37.63
C LEU A 70 2.18 11.97 -39.16
N ARG A 71 1.48 11.00 -39.76
CA ARG A 71 1.35 10.87 -41.22
C ARG A 71 0.60 12.03 -41.86
N LEU A 72 -0.31 12.65 -41.12
CA LEU A 72 -1.05 13.84 -41.53
C LEU A 72 -0.37 15.17 -41.17
N ASN A 73 0.84 15.14 -40.60
CA ASN A 73 1.52 16.32 -40.05
C ASN A 73 0.67 17.08 -38.99
N LEU A 74 -0.10 16.33 -38.19
CA LEU A 74 -0.90 16.86 -37.08
C LEU A 74 -0.17 16.68 -35.74
N THR A 75 -0.65 17.36 -34.70
CA THR A 75 -0.07 17.31 -33.36
C THR A 75 -0.82 16.33 -32.47
N SER A 76 -0.11 15.36 -31.91
CA SER A 76 -0.63 14.40 -30.92
C SER A 76 -0.54 14.96 -29.50
N VAL A 77 -1.64 14.85 -28.73
CA VAL A 77 -1.67 15.17 -27.29
C VAL A 77 -2.05 13.91 -26.51
N PRO A 78 -1.08 13.02 -26.22
CA PRO A 78 -1.36 11.76 -25.55
C PRO A 78 -1.70 11.99 -24.06
N LEU A 79 -2.79 11.38 -23.60
CA LEU A 79 -3.28 11.50 -22.23
C LEU A 79 -3.74 10.14 -21.69
N ASP A 80 -3.45 9.91 -20.41
CA ASP A 80 -3.92 8.72 -19.69
C ASP A 80 -5.43 8.82 -19.38
N PRO A 81 -6.25 7.85 -19.81
CA PRO A 81 -7.69 7.84 -19.53
C PRO A 81 -8.01 7.70 -18.03
N GLY A 82 -7.06 7.26 -17.20
CA GLY A 82 -7.19 7.21 -15.74
C GLY A 82 -7.15 8.57 -15.06
N LEU A 83 -6.82 9.65 -15.77
CA LEU A 83 -6.86 11.00 -15.22
C LEU A 83 -8.32 11.44 -14.95
N PRO A 84 -8.57 12.23 -13.88
CA PRO A 84 -9.89 12.80 -13.66
C PRO A 84 -10.36 13.61 -14.87
N LYS A 85 -11.60 13.36 -15.34
CA LYS A 85 -12.22 14.04 -16.49
C LYS A 85 -12.07 15.57 -16.47
N LEU A 86 -12.25 16.17 -15.30
CA LEU A 86 -12.07 17.62 -15.11
C LEU A 86 -10.64 18.08 -15.44
N ARG A 87 -9.64 17.30 -15.04
CA ARG A 87 -8.23 17.59 -15.31
C ARG A 87 -7.90 17.45 -16.80
N ILE A 88 -8.45 16.43 -17.46
CA ILE A 88 -8.33 16.27 -18.93
C ILE A 88 -8.91 17.51 -19.63
N ARG A 89 -10.12 17.95 -19.24
CA ARG A 89 -10.74 19.16 -19.78
C ARG A 89 -9.86 20.39 -19.56
N GLU A 90 -9.39 20.64 -18.35
CA GLU A 90 -8.52 21.78 -18.04
C GLU A 90 -7.23 21.81 -18.86
N MET A 91 -6.61 20.65 -19.06
CA MET A 91 -5.42 20.53 -19.91
C MET A 91 -5.77 20.88 -21.36
N LEU A 92 -6.81 20.26 -21.92
CA LEU A 92 -7.20 20.44 -23.32
C LEU A 92 -7.74 21.84 -23.63
N ASP A 93 -8.42 22.49 -22.69
CA ASP A 93 -8.88 23.88 -22.80
C ASP A 93 -7.70 24.88 -22.89
N ASP A 94 -6.60 24.62 -22.18
CA ASP A 94 -5.39 25.47 -22.16
C ASP A 94 -4.75 25.62 -23.55
N ILE A 95 -4.86 24.58 -24.39
CA ILE A 95 -4.37 24.56 -25.78
C ILE A 95 -5.50 24.56 -26.83
N LYS A 96 -6.75 24.74 -26.40
CA LYS A 96 -7.95 24.83 -27.25
C LYS A 96 -8.15 23.63 -28.18
N VAL A 97 -7.95 22.41 -27.68
CA VAL A 97 -8.16 21.19 -28.49
C VAL A 97 -9.62 21.08 -28.91
N ARG A 98 -9.84 20.81 -30.20
CA ARG A 98 -11.19 20.63 -30.78
C ARG A 98 -11.58 19.16 -30.99
N TYR A 99 -10.60 18.30 -31.17
CA TYR A 99 -10.79 16.90 -31.55
C TYR A 99 -10.05 15.95 -30.60
N ALA A 100 -10.67 14.80 -30.32
CA ALA A 100 -10.04 13.74 -29.55
C ALA A 100 -10.29 12.36 -30.19
N ILE A 101 -9.30 11.49 -30.11
CA ILE A 101 -9.39 10.06 -30.41
C ILE A 101 -9.44 9.35 -29.06
N ALA A 102 -10.60 8.78 -28.73
CA ALA A 102 -10.86 8.16 -27.44
C ALA A 102 -11.86 7.01 -27.56
N SER A 103 -11.84 6.12 -26.56
CA SER A 103 -12.92 5.14 -26.35
C SER A 103 -14.19 5.82 -25.79
N THR A 104 -15.29 5.09 -25.69
CA THR A 104 -16.56 5.62 -25.13
C THR A 104 -16.37 6.17 -23.72
N GLY A 105 -17.10 7.23 -23.37
CA GLY A 105 -17.12 7.80 -22.03
C GLY A 105 -16.42 9.15 -21.87
N PHE A 106 -15.99 9.78 -22.96
CA PHE A 106 -15.39 11.12 -22.98
C PHE A 106 -16.22 12.15 -23.79
N GLU A 107 -17.42 11.79 -24.22
CA GLU A 107 -18.30 12.60 -25.07
C GLU A 107 -18.80 13.87 -24.36
N ASP A 108 -18.86 13.84 -23.02
CA ASP A 108 -19.32 14.95 -22.17
C ASP A 108 -18.27 16.06 -21.99
N LEU A 109 -17.06 15.91 -22.55
CA LEU A 109 -15.96 16.83 -22.31
C LEU A 109 -15.90 18.05 -23.23
N GLY A 110 -16.73 18.10 -24.29
CA GLY A 110 -16.90 19.28 -25.13
C GLY A 110 -16.01 19.33 -26.38
N PHE A 111 -15.29 18.24 -26.68
CA PHE A 111 -14.54 18.04 -27.92
C PHE A 111 -15.25 17.05 -28.85
N SER A 112 -14.95 17.13 -30.15
CA SER A 112 -15.48 16.18 -31.15
C SER A 112 -14.67 14.89 -31.14
N ILE A 113 -15.35 13.76 -30.90
CA ILE A 113 -14.70 12.44 -30.88
C ILE A 113 -14.53 11.93 -32.31
N ILE A 114 -13.29 11.64 -32.70
CA ILE A 114 -12.96 10.92 -33.93
C ILE A 114 -12.86 9.44 -33.59
N SER A 115 -13.78 8.64 -34.11
CA SER A 115 -13.83 7.20 -33.83
C SER A 115 -12.77 6.46 -34.63
N MET A 116 -12.07 5.51 -33.99
CA MET A 116 -11.16 4.63 -34.71
C MET A 116 -11.95 3.61 -35.57
N PRO A 117 -11.61 3.44 -36.86
CA PRO A 117 -12.29 2.46 -37.71
C PRO A 117 -12.07 1.02 -37.20
N ILE A 118 -13.16 0.26 -37.08
CA ILE A 118 -13.13 -1.12 -36.54
C ILE A 118 -12.52 -2.10 -37.56
N GLU A 119 -12.73 -1.89 -38.85
CA GLU A 119 -12.11 -2.65 -39.96
C GLU A 119 -11.94 -1.75 -41.19
N SER A 120 -10.81 -1.86 -41.91
CA SER A 120 -10.63 -1.15 -43.18
C SER A 120 -9.83 -2.00 -44.16
N ARG A 121 -10.40 -2.22 -45.34
CA ARG A 121 -9.74 -2.83 -46.51
C ARG A 121 -8.57 -1.95 -46.99
N ALA A 122 -7.49 -2.60 -47.39
CA ALA A 122 -6.26 -1.97 -47.87
C ALA A 122 -6.50 -1.12 -49.13
N ILE A 123 -6.49 0.20 -48.95
CA ILE A 123 -6.18 1.17 -50.01
C ILE A 123 -5.17 2.13 -49.37
N SER A 124 -3.95 2.13 -49.89
CA SER A 124 -2.84 2.97 -49.43
C SER A 124 -3.16 4.45 -49.64
N LEU A 125 -2.73 5.31 -48.72
CA LEU A 125 -2.86 6.78 -48.86
C LEU A 125 -2.01 7.37 -50.02
N GLU A 126 -1.35 6.54 -50.83
CA GLU A 126 -0.56 7.00 -51.98
C GLU A 126 -1.41 7.40 -53.20
N ASP A 127 -2.67 6.94 -53.29
CA ASP A 127 -3.57 7.22 -54.42
C ASP A 127 -4.56 8.39 -54.18
N SER A 128 -4.53 9.01 -52.99
CA SER A 128 -5.35 10.19 -52.69
C SER A 128 -4.55 11.47 -52.94
N SER A 129 -4.95 12.24 -53.95
CA SER A 129 -4.44 13.59 -54.25
C SER A 129 -4.17 14.41 -52.96
N PRO A 130 -3.08 15.21 -52.89
CA PRO A 130 -2.61 15.83 -51.66
C PRO A 130 -3.56 16.94 -51.17
N GLY A 131 -4.62 16.55 -50.46
CA GLY A 131 -5.46 17.44 -49.69
C GLY A 131 -4.75 17.78 -48.39
N LEU A 132 -4.10 18.95 -48.35
CA LEU A 132 -3.49 19.58 -47.17
C LEU A 132 -2.17 18.99 -46.60
N VAL A 133 -1.32 18.36 -47.42
CA VAL A 133 0.10 18.29 -47.03
C VAL A 133 0.70 19.68 -47.23
N SER A 134 0.82 20.45 -46.15
CA SER A 134 1.65 21.66 -46.15
C SER A 134 3.03 21.30 -46.69
N LEU A 135 3.50 22.00 -47.73
CA LEU A 135 4.87 21.88 -48.26
C LEU A 135 5.94 22.34 -47.25
N ARG A 136 5.53 22.88 -46.10
CA ARG A 136 6.42 23.25 -45.00
C ARG A 136 6.61 22.06 -44.07
N GLU A 137 7.85 21.82 -43.66
CA GLU A 137 8.17 20.84 -42.64
C GLU A 137 7.38 21.14 -41.35
N PRO A 138 6.75 20.13 -40.73
CA PRO A 138 6.00 20.32 -39.50
C PRO A 138 6.92 20.76 -38.36
N THR A 139 6.54 21.82 -37.67
CA THR A 139 7.26 22.36 -36.53
C THR A 139 6.93 21.64 -35.23
N ARG A 140 5.81 20.91 -35.18
CA ARG A 140 5.32 20.19 -34.01
C ARG A 140 4.78 18.80 -34.37
N SER A 141 5.05 17.84 -33.48
CA SER A 141 4.52 16.47 -33.55
C SER A 141 3.70 16.10 -32.33
N HIS A 142 4.14 16.53 -31.13
CA HIS A 142 3.46 16.20 -29.86
C HIS A 142 3.38 17.42 -28.95
N ILE A 143 2.40 17.39 -28.04
CA ILE A 143 2.34 18.24 -26.85
C ILE A 143 2.26 17.34 -25.62
N LEU A 144 3.20 17.50 -24.69
CA LEU A 144 3.20 16.81 -23.40
C LEU A 144 3.00 17.82 -22.26
N TYR A 145 2.35 17.39 -21.18
CA TYR A 145 2.13 18.24 -20.02
C TYR A 145 3.11 17.89 -18.89
N THR A 146 3.81 18.90 -18.39
CA THR A 146 4.72 18.75 -17.24
C THR A 146 4.19 19.51 -16.03
N SER A 147 4.41 19.00 -14.82
CA SER A 147 4.15 19.74 -13.59
C SER A 147 5.23 20.82 -13.45
N GLY A 148 4.91 22.05 -13.86
CA GLY A 148 5.82 23.17 -13.70
C GLY A 148 6.11 23.46 -12.22
N SER A 149 7.26 24.08 -11.93
CA SER A 149 7.67 24.56 -10.58
C SER A 149 6.65 25.50 -9.90
N THR A 150 5.67 25.98 -10.64
CA THR A 150 4.60 26.89 -10.20
C THR A 150 3.29 26.17 -9.85
N GLY A 151 3.26 24.83 -9.83
CA GLY A 151 2.07 24.02 -9.48
C GLY A 151 1.00 23.90 -10.57
N LYS A 152 1.01 24.77 -11.59
CA LYS A 152 0.16 24.66 -12.80
C LYS A 152 0.89 23.86 -13.89
N SER A 153 0.21 22.89 -14.50
CA SER A 153 0.76 22.07 -15.59
C SER A 153 1.05 22.94 -16.82
N LYS A 154 2.17 22.70 -17.51
CA LYS A 154 2.57 23.44 -18.72
C LYS A 154 2.59 22.52 -19.93
N ALA A 155 2.05 22.97 -21.04
CA ALA A 155 2.11 22.30 -22.34
C ALA A 155 3.48 22.54 -23.01
N VAL A 156 4.22 21.45 -23.24
CA VAL A 156 5.55 21.43 -23.87
C VAL A 156 5.41 20.89 -25.29
N GLN A 157 5.87 21.64 -26.28
CA GLN A 157 5.81 21.25 -27.69
C GLN A 157 7.05 20.43 -28.07
N ILE A 158 6.84 19.29 -28.73
CA ILE A 158 7.91 18.39 -29.19
C ILE A 158 7.95 18.38 -30.71
N THR A 159 9.12 18.63 -31.28
CA THR A 159 9.33 18.67 -32.73
C THR A 159 9.56 17.26 -33.30
N PRO A 160 9.21 17.00 -34.57
CA PRO A 160 9.55 15.74 -35.24
C PRO A 160 11.06 15.45 -35.23
N THR A 161 11.89 16.48 -35.40
CA THR A 161 13.36 16.37 -35.37
C THR A 161 13.87 15.92 -34.00
N SER A 162 13.24 16.37 -32.91
CA SER A 162 13.56 15.90 -31.55
C SER A 162 13.31 14.39 -31.40
N LEU A 163 12.24 13.86 -31.99
CA LEU A 163 11.93 12.43 -31.96
C LEU A 163 12.90 11.59 -32.81
N VAL A 164 13.29 12.10 -33.98
CA VAL A 164 14.33 11.46 -34.80
C VAL A 164 15.67 11.47 -34.07
N CYS A 165 16.03 12.59 -33.42
CA CYS A 165 17.23 12.68 -32.59
C CYS A 165 17.17 11.69 -31.41
N LEU A 166 16.03 11.57 -30.74
CA LEU A 166 15.80 10.59 -29.67
C LEU A 166 15.99 9.14 -30.18
N ALA A 167 15.48 8.83 -31.37
CA ALA A 167 15.64 7.50 -31.97
C ALA A 167 17.08 7.21 -32.43
N GLN A 168 17.90 8.22 -32.75
CA GLN A 168 19.21 8.00 -33.37
C GLN A 168 20.41 8.33 -32.48
N SER A 169 20.21 9.12 -31.42
CA SER A 169 21.31 9.78 -30.70
C SER A 169 21.23 9.60 -29.17
N THR A 170 20.69 8.47 -28.69
CA THR A 170 20.71 8.11 -27.26
C THR A 170 21.68 6.97 -27.01
N MET A 171 22.02 6.70 -25.75
CA MET A 171 23.06 5.73 -25.41
C MET A 171 22.71 4.28 -25.78
N VAL A 172 21.42 3.98 -25.92
CA VAL A 172 20.92 2.63 -26.24
C VAL A 172 20.36 2.54 -27.66
N THR A 173 20.45 3.63 -28.43
CA THR A 173 20.03 3.66 -29.84
C THR A 173 21.24 3.73 -30.79
N PRO A 174 21.12 3.26 -32.04
CA PRO A 174 19.93 2.61 -32.63
C PRO A 174 19.62 1.27 -31.98
N LEU A 175 18.33 0.99 -31.78
CA LEU A 175 17.85 -0.31 -31.33
C LEU A 175 18.14 -1.38 -32.39
N GLN A 176 18.26 -2.63 -31.94
CA GLN A 176 18.35 -3.77 -32.83
C GLN A 176 16.94 -4.15 -33.30
N ARG A 177 16.78 -4.55 -34.57
CA ARG A 177 15.48 -5.03 -35.09
C ARG A 177 14.90 -6.23 -34.32
N THR A 178 15.76 -6.99 -33.63
CA THR A 178 15.36 -8.11 -32.77
C THR A 178 14.90 -7.66 -31.38
N ASP A 179 14.95 -6.37 -31.07
CA ASP A 179 14.55 -5.85 -29.77
C ASP A 179 13.06 -5.95 -29.52
N ARG A 180 12.76 -6.24 -28.26
CA ARG A 180 11.44 -6.28 -27.68
C ARG A 180 11.42 -5.25 -26.56
N VAL A 181 10.97 -4.05 -26.90
CA VAL A 181 10.93 -2.88 -26.03
C VAL A 181 9.65 -2.93 -25.20
N ALA A 182 9.77 -2.83 -23.89
CA ALA A 182 8.63 -2.75 -22.99
C ALA A 182 7.93 -1.39 -23.16
N LEU A 183 6.63 -1.40 -23.45
CA LEU A 183 5.80 -0.19 -23.43
C LEU A 183 5.08 -0.13 -22.08
N ILE A 184 5.63 0.67 -21.15
CA ILE A 184 5.18 0.70 -19.74
C ILE A 184 4.97 2.10 -19.18
N ASN A 185 5.58 3.11 -19.79
CA ASN A 185 5.50 4.47 -19.27
C ASN A 185 4.22 5.15 -19.73
N ASN A 186 3.64 5.95 -18.84
CA ASN A 186 2.42 6.70 -19.10
C ASN A 186 2.55 7.51 -20.41
N SER A 187 1.54 7.43 -21.29
CA SER A 187 1.55 8.08 -22.60
C SER A 187 1.68 9.61 -22.55
N GLY A 188 1.29 10.24 -21.43
CA GLY A 188 1.48 11.66 -21.18
C GLY A 188 2.87 12.05 -20.67
N PHE A 189 3.77 11.09 -20.43
CA PHE A 189 5.13 11.30 -19.95
C PHE A 189 6.15 11.17 -21.10
N ASP A 190 7.24 11.93 -21.04
CA ASP A 190 8.22 12.05 -22.13
C ASP A 190 8.97 10.74 -22.42
N ILE A 191 9.22 9.90 -21.41
CA ILE A 191 9.84 8.58 -21.60
C ILE A 191 9.01 7.69 -22.55
N SER A 192 7.69 7.83 -22.59
CA SER A 192 6.85 7.03 -23.51
C SER A 192 7.14 7.33 -24.99
N LEU A 193 7.63 8.53 -25.31
CA LEU A 193 8.04 8.89 -26.67
C LEU A 193 9.25 8.07 -27.13
N PHE A 194 10.14 7.69 -26.21
CA PHE A 194 11.24 6.78 -26.52
C PHE A 194 10.67 5.39 -26.84
N GLU A 195 9.83 4.84 -25.95
CA GLU A 195 9.27 3.50 -26.10
C GLU A 195 8.52 3.33 -27.42
N VAL A 196 7.83 4.38 -27.89
CA VAL A 196 7.12 4.37 -29.17
C VAL A 196 8.06 4.65 -30.34
N TRP A 197 8.73 5.79 -30.37
CA TRP A 197 9.36 6.29 -31.59
C TRP A 197 10.76 5.74 -31.83
N ALA A 198 11.56 5.46 -30.79
CA ALA A 198 12.82 4.76 -31.00
C ALA A 198 12.56 3.36 -31.55
N THR A 199 11.58 2.65 -30.97
CA THR A 199 11.20 1.31 -31.39
C THR A 199 10.73 1.27 -32.85
N LEU A 200 9.81 2.17 -33.22
CA LEU A 200 9.26 2.20 -34.57
C LEU A 200 10.30 2.59 -35.63
N LEU A 201 11.12 3.61 -35.37
CA LEU A 201 12.08 4.14 -36.35
C LEU A 201 13.30 3.24 -36.55
N ASP A 202 13.62 2.34 -35.61
CA ASP A 202 14.69 1.36 -35.73
C ASP A 202 14.22 -0.02 -36.21
N GLY A 203 12.93 -0.20 -36.49
CA GLY A 203 12.40 -1.48 -36.98
C GLY A 203 12.24 -2.56 -35.90
N ALA A 204 12.20 -2.18 -34.62
CA ALA A 204 12.08 -3.06 -33.47
C ALA A 204 10.60 -3.33 -33.08
N ARG A 205 10.38 -4.16 -32.06
CA ARG A 205 9.04 -4.55 -31.59
C ARG A 205 8.73 -3.93 -30.22
N MET A 206 7.56 -3.31 -30.08
CA MET A 206 6.99 -2.95 -28.78
C MET A 206 6.20 -4.12 -28.19
N VAL A 207 6.24 -4.26 -26.86
CA VAL A 207 5.41 -5.20 -26.11
C VAL A 207 4.71 -4.43 -25.00
N VAL A 208 3.38 -4.34 -25.05
CA VAL A 208 2.57 -3.70 -24.01
C VAL A 208 2.65 -4.52 -22.73
N VAL A 209 3.08 -3.90 -21.63
CA VAL A 209 3.09 -4.55 -20.32
C VAL A 209 1.94 -4.02 -19.47
N PRO A 210 1.04 -4.89 -18.98
CA PRO A 210 -0.04 -4.49 -18.09
C PRO A 210 0.49 -3.83 -16.81
N ARG A 211 -0.21 -2.81 -16.32
CA ARG A 211 0.24 -1.99 -15.18
C ARG A 211 0.38 -2.82 -13.90
N GLU A 212 -0.49 -3.80 -13.72
CA GLU A 212 -0.50 -4.68 -12.55
C GLU A 212 0.77 -5.55 -12.49
N ILE A 213 1.30 -5.90 -13.66
CA ILE A 213 2.54 -6.66 -13.80
C ILE A 213 3.74 -5.78 -13.48
N VAL A 214 3.78 -4.54 -13.96
CA VAL A 214 4.93 -3.63 -13.77
C VAL A 214 5.18 -3.29 -12.29
N ILE A 215 4.13 -3.23 -11.47
CA ILE A 215 4.24 -2.87 -10.04
C ILE A 215 4.55 -4.05 -9.11
N ASP A 216 4.52 -5.28 -9.63
CA ASP A 216 4.93 -6.49 -8.90
C ASP A 216 6.27 -6.99 -9.45
N PRO A 217 7.39 -6.84 -8.70
CA PRO A 217 8.73 -7.25 -9.14
C PRO A 217 8.85 -8.69 -9.64
N PHE A 218 8.08 -9.62 -9.07
CA PHE A 218 8.17 -11.04 -9.42
C PHE A 218 7.31 -11.37 -10.64
N ALA A 219 6.09 -10.81 -10.71
CA ALA A 219 5.26 -10.90 -11.91
C ALA A 219 5.95 -10.24 -13.10
N PHE A 220 6.61 -9.09 -12.88
CA PHE A 220 7.36 -8.40 -13.92
C PHE A 220 8.54 -9.23 -14.41
N ARG A 221 9.32 -9.85 -13.52
CA ARG A 221 10.34 -10.84 -13.91
C ARG A 221 9.74 -11.96 -14.75
N GLY A 222 8.61 -12.53 -14.34
CA GLY A 222 7.92 -13.59 -15.08
C GLY A 222 7.57 -13.15 -16.50
N PHE A 223 7.01 -11.94 -16.63
CA PHE A 223 6.64 -11.36 -17.92
C PHE A 223 7.86 -11.03 -18.79
N ILE A 224 8.94 -10.50 -18.21
CA ILE A 224 10.22 -10.26 -18.91
C ILE A 224 10.71 -11.55 -19.55
N VAL A 225 10.69 -12.66 -18.81
CA VAL A 225 11.12 -13.97 -19.32
C VAL A 225 10.16 -14.52 -20.37
N GLU A 226 8.85 -14.49 -20.11
CA GLU A 226 7.83 -15.00 -21.03
C GLU A 226 7.86 -14.25 -22.38
N LYS A 227 7.85 -12.91 -22.33
CA LYS A 227 7.85 -12.05 -23.49
C LYS A 227 9.26 -11.70 -23.97
N ARG A 228 10.31 -12.27 -23.37
CA ARG A 228 11.73 -12.06 -23.73
C ARG A 228 12.05 -10.59 -23.97
N LEU A 229 11.65 -9.72 -23.03
CA LEU A 229 11.87 -8.29 -23.15
C LEU A 229 13.38 -8.01 -23.15
N THR A 230 13.85 -7.24 -24.12
CA THR A 230 15.29 -6.93 -24.27
C THR A 230 15.62 -5.50 -23.87
N VAL A 231 14.65 -4.59 -23.89
CA VAL A 231 14.83 -3.19 -23.53
C VAL A 231 13.70 -2.76 -22.59
N VAL A 232 14.07 -2.29 -21.40
CA VAL A 232 13.13 -1.88 -20.35
C VAL A 232 13.50 -0.50 -19.82
N LEU A 233 12.53 0.41 -19.79
CA LEU A 233 12.72 1.78 -19.28
C LEU A 233 11.80 2.00 -18.09
N LEU A 234 12.37 2.10 -16.89
CA LEU A 234 11.60 2.28 -15.65
C LEU A 234 11.75 3.68 -15.08
N THR A 235 10.77 4.10 -14.29
CA THR A 235 11.04 5.15 -13.32
C THR A 235 12.02 4.63 -12.28
N THR A 236 12.87 5.51 -11.75
CA THR A 236 13.83 5.15 -10.71
C THR A 236 13.19 4.48 -9.50
N SER A 237 12.00 4.91 -9.07
CA SER A 237 11.31 4.26 -7.97
C SER A 237 10.93 2.81 -8.28
N LEU A 238 10.46 2.52 -9.50
CA LEU A 238 10.12 1.16 -9.94
C LEU A 238 11.36 0.30 -10.18
N PHE A 239 12.43 0.87 -10.74
CA PHE A 239 13.72 0.19 -10.87
C PHE A 239 14.26 -0.20 -9.49
N ASN A 240 14.25 0.73 -8.53
CA ASN A 240 14.71 0.47 -7.17
C ASN A 240 13.86 -0.60 -6.48
N ALA A 241 12.54 -0.48 -6.53
CA ALA A 241 11.62 -1.46 -5.95
C ALA A 241 11.86 -2.86 -6.53
N THR A 242 11.98 -2.96 -7.86
CA THR A 242 12.22 -4.23 -8.54
C THR A 242 13.62 -4.78 -8.24
N GLY A 243 14.65 -3.94 -8.32
CA GLY A 243 16.04 -4.32 -8.07
C GLY A 243 16.31 -4.76 -6.64
N PHE A 244 15.57 -4.26 -5.66
CA PHE A 244 15.67 -4.71 -4.27
C PHE A 244 14.86 -5.98 -3.98
N ALA A 245 13.63 -6.06 -4.48
CA ALA A 245 12.75 -7.20 -4.20
C ALA A 245 13.11 -8.44 -5.04
N CYS A 246 13.47 -8.23 -6.30
CA CYS A 246 13.80 -9.28 -7.25
C CYS A 246 15.02 -8.86 -8.12
N PRO A 247 16.24 -8.88 -7.55
CA PRO A 247 17.47 -8.47 -8.26
C PRO A 247 17.72 -9.16 -9.60
N THR A 248 17.25 -10.40 -9.74
CA THR A 248 17.39 -11.21 -10.95
C THR A 248 16.34 -10.89 -12.02
N ALA A 249 15.43 -9.93 -11.78
CA ALA A 249 14.35 -9.58 -12.70
C ALA A 249 14.87 -9.19 -14.09
N PHE A 250 16.01 -8.50 -14.12
CA PHE A 250 16.59 -7.95 -15.33
C PHE A 250 17.68 -8.83 -15.97
N LYS A 251 17.92 -10.04 -15.44
CA LYS A 251 19.05 -10.88 -15.84
C LYS A 251 19.11 -11.14 -17.36
N ASP A 252 17.95 -11.33 -17.98
CA ASP A 252 17.83 -11.68 -19.40
C ASP A 252 17.50 -10.46 -20.29
N VAL A 253 17.49 -9.26 -19.71
CA VAL A 253 17.23 -8.00 -20.42
C VAL A 253 18.57 -7.46 -20.93
N ARG A 254 18.62 -7.01 -22.19
CA ARG A 254 19.85 -6.46 -22.78
C ARG A 254 20.13 -5.04 -22.29
N GLU A 255 19.10 -4.19 -22.27
CA GLU A 255 19.21 -2.78 -21.87
C GLU A 255 18.16 -2.46 -20.81
N VAL A 256 18.61 -1.95 -19.66
CA VAL A 256 17.71 -1.38 -18.64
C VAL A 256 18.09 0.07 -18.46
N LEU A 257 17.13 0.97 -18.69
CA LEU A 257 17.26 2.37 -18.39
C LEU A 257 16.35 2.74 -17.23
N THR A 258 16.80 3.71 -16.44
CA THR A 258 16.03 4.25 -15.33
C THR A 258 16.09 5.76 -15.32
N GLY A 259 14.97 6.42 -15.01
CA GLY A 259 14.89 7.88 -15.06
C GLY A 259 13.78 8.47 -14.17
N GLY A 260 13.66 9.80 -14.18
CA GLY A 260 12.68 10.55 -13.39
C GLY A 260 13.19 11.08 -12.04
N GLU A 261 14.17 10.41 -11.43
CA GLU A 261 14.91 10.87 -10.24
C GLU A 261 16.25 10.10 -10.13
N VAL A 262 17.10 10.47 -9.16
CA VAL A 262 18.44 9.87 -8.98
C VAL A 262 18.32 8.39 -8.59
N ALA A 263 18.87 7.51 -9.44
CA ALA A 263 18.87 6.06 -9.22
C ALA A 263 19.65 5.64 -7.96
N SER A 264 19.16 4.60 -7.27
CA SER A 264 19.86 4.06 -6.10
C SER A 264 21.09 3.26 -6.56
N PRO A 265 22.32 3.68 -6.23
CA PRO A 265 23.52 2.95 -6.63
C PRO A 265 23.56 1.51 -6.09
N LEU A 266 22.91 1.26 -4.94
CA LEU A 266 22.80 -0.09 -4.41
C LEU A 266 21.84 -0.95 -5.21
N ALA A 267 20.67 -0.44 -5.61
CA ALA A 267 19.76 -1.22 -6.44
C ALA A 267 20.43 -1.58 -7.77
N MET A 268 21.17 -0.61 -8.35
CA MET A 268 21.97 -0.84 -9.55
C MET A 268 23.03 -1.93 -9.34
N ARG A 269 23.80 -1.85 -8.24
CA ARG A 269 24.81 -2.87 -7.91
C ARG A 269 24.19 -4.24 -7.69
N THR A 270 23.12 -4.33 -6.91
CA THR A 270 22.45 -5.59 -6.59
C THR A 270 21.88 -6.26 -7.85
N VAL A 271 21.34 -5.48 -8.79
CA VAL A 271 20.91 -5.97 -10.10
C VAL A 271 22.12 -6.46 -10.92
N LEU A 272 23.20 -5.68 -11.00
CA LEU A 272 24.42 -6.05 -11.74
C LEU A 272 25.07 -7.33 -11.19
N GLU A 273 25.25 -7.43 -9.88
CA GLU A 273 25.81 -8.61 -9.19
C GLU A 273 24.92 -9.86 -9.37
N SER A 274 23.62 -9.66 -9.52
CA SER A 274 22.65 -10.74 -9.77
C SER A 274 22.53 -11.13 -11.25
N GLY A 275 23.43 -10.61 -12.09
CA GLY A 275 23.51 -10.92 -13.51
C GLY A 275 22.65 -10.03 -14.41
N GLY A 276 22.21 -8.86 -13.93
CA GLY A 276 21.57 -7.83 -14.76
C GLY A 276 22.52 -7.26 -15.84
N PRO A 277 21.99 -6.54 -16.84
CA PRO A 277 22.77 -6.13 -17.99
C PRO A 277 23.92 -5.20 -17.61
N PRO A 278 25.13 -5.40 -18.15
CA PRO A 278 26.29 -4.55 -17.91
C PRO A 278 26.10 -3.12 -18.45
N THR A 279 25.11 -2.90 -19.31
CA THR A 279 24.75 -1.60 -19.88
C THR A 279 23.75 -0.81 -19.05
N LEU A 280 23.27 -1.36 -17.92
CA LEU A 280 22.46 -0.63 -16.93
C LEU A 280 23.13 0.71 -16.63
N ASP A 281 22.49 1.82 -17.01
CA ASP A 281 23.12 3.15 -17.18
C ASP A 281 24.24 3.48 -16.17
N LEU A 282 25.47 3.16 -16.58
CA LEU A 282 26.70 3.37 -15.82
C LEU A 282 27.15 4.84 -15.81
N LYS A 283 26.53 5.75 -16.59
CA LYS A 283 26.92 7.17 -16.56
C LYS A 283 26.38 7.91 -15.35
N ALA A 284 25.28 7.43 -14.77
CA ALA A 284 24.85 7.86 -13.44
C ALA A 284 25.91 7.51 -12.36
N LEU A 285 26.72 6.47 -12.60
CA LEU A 285 27.90 6.15 -11.82
C LEU A 285 29.09 7.05 -12.20
N GLU A 286 29.45 7.20 -13.48
CA GLU A 286 30.70 7.87 -13.90
C GLU A 286 30.84 9.35 -13.50
N SER A 287 29.75 10.14 -13.52
CA SER A 287 29.84 11.56 -13.12
C SER A 287 30.05 11.75 -11.61
N ALA A 288 29.76 10.73 -10.79
CA ALA A 288 29.98 10.75 -9.35
C ALA A 288 31.21 9.92 -8.92
N TYR A 289 31.63 8.92 -9.70
CA TYR A 289 32.61 7.92 -9.26
C TYR A 289 34.05 8.10 -9.77
N TRP A 290 34.30 8.71 -10.94
CA TRP A 290 35.66 8.65 -11.51
C TRP A 290 36.68 9.62 -10.89
N GLY A 291 36.24 10.55 -10.05
CA GLY A 291 37.13 11.32 -9.17
C GLY A 291 37.60 10.56 -7.93
N TYR A 292 36.92 9.47 -7.56
CA TYR A 292 37.02 8.87 -6.23
C TYR A 292 38.07 7.74 -6.14
N TYR A 293 38.31 7.00 -7.22
CA TYR A 293 39.03 5.70 -7.16
C TYR A 293 40.54 5.73 -7.49
N LYS A 294 41.18 6.90 -7.62
CA LYS A 294 42.65 6.98 -7.72
C LYS A 294 43.37 7.20 -6.38
N GLY A 295 42.65 7.28 -5.26
CA GLY A 295 43.22 7.72 -3.99
C GLY A 295 43.45 6.66 -2.92
N VAL A 296 42.93 5.43 -3.04
CA VAL A 296 42.92 4.49 -1.92
C VAL A 296 43.33 3.08 -2.38
N GLN A 297 44.63 2.92 -2.59
CA GLN A 297 45.33 1.67 -2.32
C GLN A 297 46.38 1.97 -1.25
N ASN A 298 46.57 1.00 -0.35
CA ASN A 298 47.39 0.99 0.89
C ASN A 298 46.53 1.36 2.12
N GLU A 299 46.48 0.61 3.22
CA GLU A 299 47.44 -0.34 3.80
C GLU A 299 46.74 -1.29 4.79
N ASP A 300 47.38 -2.44 4.99
CA ASP A 300 47.19 -3.58 5.90
C ASP A 300 46.49 -3.41 7.27
N GLY A 301 45.84 -4.50 7.73
CA GLY A 301 46.03 -4.99 9.10
C GLY A 301 44.79 -5.45 9.88
N ASN A 302 44.66 -6.78 10.07
CA ASN A 302 43.95 -7.48 11.15
C ASN A 302 42.68 -6.84 11.74
N GLU A 303 41.51 -7.16 11.18
CA GLU A 303 40.23 -6.76 11.78
C GLU A 303 39.60 -7.88 12.60
N THR A 304 39.33 -7.59 13.87
CA THR A 304 38.38 -8.35 14.71
C THR A 304 36.96 -8.16 14.18
N GLN A 305 36.06 -9.09 14.48
CA GLN A 305 34.68 -9.12 13.96
C GLN A 305 33.88 -7.83 14.25
N ASP A 306 34.21 -7.10 15.33
CA ASP A 306 33.64 -5.77 15.65
C ASP A 306 34.13 -4.67 14.69
N SER A 307 35.38 -4.73 14.22
CA SER A 307 35.96 -3.73 13.30
C SER A 307 35.31 -3.78 11.92
N ALA A 308 35.10 -4.98 11.38
CA ALA A 308 34.45 -5.19 10.09
C ALA A 308 32.97 -4.71 10.07
N PHE A 309 32.27 -4.85 11.21
CA PHE A 309 30.90 -4.34 11.35
C PHE A 309 30.85 -2.81 11.37
N VAL A 310 31.74 -2.17 12.14
CA VAL A 310 31.86 -0.70 12.17
C VAL A 310 32.20 -0.16 10.78
N ALA A 311 33.13 -0.80 10.06
CA ALA A 311 33.49 -0.45 8.70
C ALA A 311 32.29 -0.53 7.74
N MET A 312 31.51 -1.61 7.82
CA MET A 312 30.31 -1.80 6.99
C MET A 312 29.23 -0.74 7.24
N VAL A 313 28.96 -0.37 8.51
CA VAL A 313 27.99 0.70 8.82
C VAL A 313 28.52 2.06 8.35
N ARG A 314 29.85 2.28 8.42
CA ARG A 314 30.51 3.48 7.91
C ARG A 314 30.36 3.61 6.41
N ASP A 315 30.52 2.51 5.69
CA ASP A 315 30.33 2.44 4.25
C ASP A 315 28.86 2.69 3.85
N LEU A 316 27.89 2.21 4.65
CA LEU A 316 26.48 2.51 4.42
C LEU A 316 26.16 4.00 4.57
N TRP A 317 26.69 4.66 5.61
CA TRP A 317 26.52 6.10 5.81
C TRP A 317 27.22 6.91 4.72
N SER A 318 28.47 6.56 4.42
CA SER A 318 29.25 7.18 3.35
C SER A 318 28.52 7.10 2.01
N SER A 319 28.00 5.91 1.65
CA SER A 319 27.25 5.67 0.43
C SER A 319 25.93 6.45 0.35
N LEU A 320 25.19 6.56 1.46
CA LEU A 320 23.86 7.20 1.46
C LEU A 320 23.94 8.73 1.55
N LEU A 321 24.94 9.25 2.26
CA LEU A 321 25.12 10.68 2.47
C LEU A 321 26.00 11.32 1.38
N GLY A 322 26.80 10.51 0.68
CA GLY A 322 27.73 10.99 -0.34
C GLY A 322 28.98 11.64 0.26
N ILE A 323 29.39 11.21 1.46
CA ILE A 323 30.51 11.79 2.21
C ILE A 323 31.65 10.78 2.29
N PRO A 324 32.88 11.13 1.86
CA PRO A 324 33.97 10.17 1.69
C PRO A 324 34.46 9.50 2.98
N ILE A 325 34.49 10.29 4.07
CA ILE A 325 34.98 9.86 5.36
C ILE A 325 33.94 10.30 6.38
N ILE A 326 33.22 9.34 6.94
CA ILE A 326 32.35 9.54 8.10
C ILE A 326 33.23 9.41 9.35
N LYS A 327 33.30 10.46 10.17
CA LYS A 327 33.97 10.46 11.47
C LYS A 327 33.06 9.89 12.55
N GLU A 328 33.60 9.58 13.71
CA GLU A 328 32.83 8.97 14.81
C GLU A 328 31.78 9.92 15.38
N GLU A 329 32.13 11.19 15.51
CA GLU A 329 31.28 12.27 16.01
C GLU A 329 30.29 12.85 14.99
N ASP A 330 30.36 12.43 13.72
CA ASP A 330 29.52 12.95 12.64
C ASP A 330 28.05 12.59 12.82
N ASP A 331 27.16 13.56 12.65
CA ASP A 331 25.70 13.39 12.77
C ASP A 331 25.03 13.14 11.40
N PHE A 332 24.26 12.06 11.29
CA PHE A 332 23.59 11.62 10.05
C PHE A 332 22.74 12.72 9.41
N PHE A 333 22.02 13.51 10.21
CA PHE A 333 21.09 14.51 9.71
C PHE A 333 21.81 15.83 9.40
N GLU A 334 22.80 16.21 10.21
CA GLU A 334 23.66 17.37 9.91
C GLU A 334 24.45 17.16 8.61
N LEU A 335 24.80 15.90 8.33
CA LEU A 335 25.45 15.47 7.09
C LEU A 335 24.49 15.31 5.88
N GLY A 336 23.24 15.77 5.99
CA GLY A 336 22.28 15.78 4.89
C GLY A 336 21.45 14.50 4.76
N GLY A 337 21.29 13.76 5.86
CA GLY A 337 20.31 12.70 6.03
C GLY A 337 18.89 13.24 6.03
N SER A 338 18.02 12.69 5.18
CA SER A 338 16.59 13.02 5.10
C SER A 338 15.74 11.81 5.46
N SER A 339 14.44 11.99 5.69
CA SER A 339 13.55 10.86 6.03
C SER A 339 13.57 9.71 5.02
N ILE A 340 13.81 10.01 3.73
CA ILE A 340 13.98 9.01 2.67
C ILE A 340 15.31 8.26 2.84
N LYS A 341 16.43 8.98 3.05
CA LYS A 341 17.75 8.35 3.28
C LYS A 341 17.78 7.55 4.57
N SER A 342 17.07 8.00 5.60
CA SER A 342 16.88 7.28 6.87
C SER A 342 16.12 5.98 6.67
N ALA A 343 15.01 5.99 5.91
CA ALA A 343 14.28 4.77 5.58
C ALA A 343 15.13 3.79 4.75
N MET A 344 15.96 4.32 3.83
CA MET A 344 16.91 3.52 3.05
C MET A 344 18.02 2.92 3.92
N LEU A 345 18.59 3.69 4.85
CA LEU A 345 19.60 3.22 5.81
C LEU A 345 19.03 2.07 6.65
N ILE A 346 17.83 2.25 7.21
CA ILE A 346 17.12 1.26 8.03
C ILE A 346 16.85 -0.02 7.23
N SER A 347 16.35 0.12 6.00
CA SER A 347 16.07 -1.02 5.14
C SER A 347 17.34 -1.79 4.79
N ARG A 348 18.43 -1.08 4.44
CA ARG A 348 19.72 -1.70 4.09
C ARG A 348 20.34 -2.41 5.27
N LEU A 349 20.35 -1.78 6.45
CA LEU A 349 20.82 -2.40 7.70
C LEU A 349 20.05 -3.68 8.01
N ARG A 350 18.71 -3.67 7.88
CA ARG A 350 17.89 -4.88 8.07
C ARG A 350 18.30 -6.00 7.12
N MET A 351 18.61 -5.68 5.86
CA MET A 351 18.99 -6.67 4.86
C MET A 351 20.42 -7.19 5.03
N THR A 352 21.39 -6.34 5.36
CA THR A 352 22.80 -6.75 5.50
C THR A 352 23.13 -7.39 6.84
N THR A 353 22.40 -7.02 7.89
CA THR A 353 22.74 -7.45 9.26
C THR A 353 21.64 -8.26 9.94
N GLY A 354 20.45 -8.34 9.32
CA GLY A 354 19.24 -8.85 9.98
C GLY A 354 18.67 -7.90 11.04
N LYS A 355 19.35 -6.79 11.35
CA LYS A 355 19.00 -5.88 12.46
C LYS A 355 17.97 -4.83 12.03
N SER A 356 16.80 -4.80 12.67
CA SER A 356 15.80 -3.76 12.39
C SER A 356 16.05 -2.52 13.24
N VAL A 357 16.17 -1.36 12.59
CA VAL A 357 16.32 -0.05 13.25
C VAL A 357 15.10 0.80 12.96
N SER A 358 14.56 1.52 13.93
CA SER A 358 13.42 2.42 13.68
C SER A 358 13.89 3.83 13.28
N MET A 359 13.04 4.58 12.57
CA MET A 359 13.31 5.98 12.22
C MET A 359 13.63 6.83 13.46
N ARG A 360 12.91 6.60 14.56
CA ARG A 360 13.13 7.28 15.83
C ARG A 360 14.48 6.90 16.45
N ALA A 361 14.87 5.64 16.39
CA ALA A 361 16.16 5.17 16.92
C ALA A 361 17.36 5.78 16.18
N LEU A 362 17.26 5.91 14.84
CA LEU A 362 18.26 6.66 14.06
C LEU A 362 18.29 8.15 14.43
N HIS A 363 17.13 8.77 14.71
CA HIS A 363 17.08 10.16 15.19
C HIS A 363 17.66 10.36 16.59
N GLN A 364 17.53 9.39 17.48
CA GLN A 364 18.04 9.47 18.85
C GLN A 364 19.52 9.14 18.96
N ASN A 365 20.04 8.33 18.03
CA ASN A 365 21.44 7.92 17.94
C ASN A 365 22.01 8.44 16.61
N SER A 366 21.87 9.74 16.38
CA SER A 366 22.18 10.33 15.08
C SER A 366 23.66 10.52 14.84
N ARG A 367 24.53 10.41 15.85
CA ARG A 367 25.99 10.41 15.66
C ARG A 367 26.50 9.02 15.29
N PHE A 368 27.49 8.95 14.41
CA PHE A 368 27.96 7.69 13.85
C PHE A 368 28.40 6.67 14.92
N VAL A 369 29.18 7.11 15.93
CA VAL A 369 29.64 6.25 17.01
C VAL A 369 28.50 5.74 17.90
N GLU A 370 27.52 6.60 18.18
CA GLU A 370 26.31 6.25 18.95
C GLU A 370 25.44 5.26 18.16
N PHE A 371 25.31 5.48 16.85
CA PHE A 371 24.57 4.62 15.95
C PHE A 371 25.20 3.23 15.78
N VAL A 372 26.53 3.17 15.70
CA VAL A 372 27.27 1.90 15.61
C VAL A 372 27.24 1.16 16.94
N ALA A 373 27.38 1.84 18.07
CA ALA A 373 27.20 1.24 19.39
C ALA A 373 25.79 0.66 19.54
N TYR A 374 24.77 1.46 19.16
CA TYR A 374 23.37 1.04 19.06
C TYR A 374 23.16 -0.14 18.11
N LEU A 375 23.97 -0.31 17.08
CA LEU A 375 23.85 -1.44 16.17
C LEU A 375 24.58 -2.68 16.69
N ASN A 376 25.71 -2.53 17.37
CA ASN A 376 26.53 -3.62 17.90
C ASN A 376 25.86 -4.38 19.03
N GLU A 377 25.09 -3.71 19.88
CA GLU A 377 24.32 -4.37 20.95
C GLU A 377 23.18 -5.28 20.42
N PHE A 378 22.91 -5.31 19.09
CA PHE A 378 21.63 -5.74 18.51
C PHE A 378 21.59 -6.95 17.51
N ALA A 379 22.10 -8.16 17.80
CA ALA A 379 21.91 -9.39 16.97
C ALA A 379 20.60 -10.20 17.23
N GLU A 380 19.75 -10.50 16.21
CA GLU A 380 18.47 -11.31 16.19
C GLU A 380 17.69 -11.49 17.50
N GLY A 381 18.25 -12.13 18.52
CA GLY A 381 17.72 -12.09 19.89
C GLY A 381 17.71 -10.70 20.52
N ALA A 382 18.51 -9.77 20.00
CA ALA A 382 18.57 -8.40 20.42
C ALA A 382 17.71 -7.49 19.54
N VAL A 383 17.42 -7.76 18.26
CA VAL A 383 16.32 -7.05 17.56
C VAL A 383 14.99 -7.25 18.29
N ALA A 384 14.73 -8.50 18.70
CA ALA A 384 13.63 -8.83 19.59
C ALA A 384 13.72 -8.06 20.92
N ARG A 385 14.91 -8.00 21.56
CA ARG A 385 15.11 -7.19 22.79
C ARG A 385 14.95 -5.68 22.55
N HIS A 386 15.39 -5.11 21.43
CA HIS A 386 15.31 -3.67 21.10
C HIS A 386 13.87 -3.27 20.93
N GLN A 387 13.14 -4.06 20.15
CA GLN A 387 11.74 -3.83 19.88
C GLN A 387 10.98 -3.98 21.20
N SER A 388 11.28 -5.01 21.98
CA SER A 388 10.70 -5.21 23.31
C SER A 388 11.01 -4.07 24.28
N GLU A 389 12.24 -3.54 24.29
CA GLU A 389 12.66 -2.39 25.08
C GLU A 389 11.92 -1.13 24.65
N ARG A 390 11.88 -0.85 23.35
CA ARG A 390 11.08 0.26 22.82
C ARG A 390 9.61 0.13 23.18
N TRP A 391 9.00 -1.05 23.04
CA TRP A 391 7.59 -1.25 23.39
C TRP A 391 7.36 -1.07 24.88
N ARG A 392 8.31 -1.50 25.71
CA ARG A 392 8.30 -1.24 27.15
C ARG A 392 8.37 0.27 27.42
N GLU A 393 9.31 1.00 26.81
CA GLU A 393 9.40 2.46 26.93
C GLU A 393 8.13 3.17 26.47
N ASP A 394 7.60 2.80 25.31
CA ASP A 394 6.38 3.34 24.74
C ASP A 394 5.16 3.05 25.67
N SER A 395 5.18 1.93 26.42
CA SER A 395 4.12 1.60 27.39
C SER A 395 4.08 2.53 28.60
N HIS A 396 5.20 3.21 28.89
CA HIS A 396 5.33 4.18 29.99
C HIS A 396 4.94 5.62 29.60
N MET A 397 4.49 5.87 28.36
CA MET A 397 4.19 7.24 27.89
C MET A 397 3.09 7.97 28.68
N ALA A 398 2.24 7.26 29.44
CA ALA A 398 1.20 7.86 30.27
C ALA A 398 1.58 7.98 31.76
N ASP A 399 2.79 7.57 32.15
CA ASP A 399 3.17 7.50 33.57
C ASP A 399 3.22 8.88 34.23
N GLY A 400 3.53 9.92 33.45
CA GLY A 400 3.51 11.32 33.91
C GLY A 400 2.12 11.92 34.12
N LEU A 401 1.03 11.26 33.70
CA LEU A 401 -0.32 11.81 33.83
C LEU A 401 -0.82 11.71 35.27
N SER A 402 -1.35 12.79 35.82
CA SER A 402 -1.87 12.83 37.20
C SER A 402 -3.19 12.05 37.34
N ILE A 403 -3.31 11.24 38.40
CA ILE A 403 -4.56 10.51 38.70
C ILE A 403 -5.53 11.40 39.49
N ILE A 404 -6.79 11.40 39.07
CA ILE A 404 -7.88 12.02 39.84
C ILE A 404 -8.36 11.02 40.90
N LEU A 405 -8.10 11.32 42.17
CA LEU A 405 -8.59 10.53 43.32
C LEU A 405 -10.02 10.97 43.73
N GLY A 406 -10.76 10.10 44.44
CA GLY A 406 -12.17 10.34 44.83
C GLY A 406 -13.15 9.22 44.43
N GLU A 407 -14.46 9.43 44.57
CA GLU A 407 -15.46 8.44 44.15
C GLU A 407 -15.64 8.40 42.63
N THR A 408 -15.87 7.21 42.10
CA THR A 408 -16.12 7.02 40.67
C THR A 408 -17.63 7.00 40.43
N PRO A 409 -18.17 7.86 39.55
CA PRO A 409 -19.59 7.85 39.25
C PRO A 409 -19.98 6.51 38.62
N GLU A 410 -21.07 5.91 39.10
CA GLU A 410 -21.72 4.82 38.40
C GLU A 410 -22.41 5.41 37.15
N TRP A 411 -21.86 5.14 35.97
CA TRP A 411 -22.29 5.79 34.73
C TRP A 411 -23.72 5.44 34.31
N THR A 412 -24.26 4.33 34.82
CA THR A 412 -25.65 3.86 34.64
C THR A 412 -26.62 4.44 35.68
N SER A 413 -26.15 5.19 36.67
CA SER A 413 -27.02 5.83 37.67
C SER A 413 -27.98 6.84 37.04
N LYS A 414 -29.06 7.18 37.76
CA LYS A 414 -30.18 7.96 37.21
C LYS A 414 -29.74 9.35 36.73
N ASP A 415 -28.78 9.96 37.41
CA ASP A 415 -28.32 11.32 37.11
C ASP A 415 -27.14 11.37 36.13
N GLU A 416 -26.54 10.23 35.80
CA GLU A 416 -25.43 10.09 34.85
C GLU A 416 -25.90 9.74 33.42
N GLY A 417 -25.21 8.86 32.70
CA GLY A 417 -25.61 8.39 31.37
C GLY A 417 -25.00 9.15 30.19
N ARG A 418 -23.98 9.98 30.41
CA ARG A 418 -23.23 10.66 29.34
C ARG A 418 -21.95 9.91 29.06
N VAL A 419 -21.87 9.29 27.90
CA VAL A 419 -20.84 8.33 27.53
C VAL A 419 -19.96 8.92 26.45
N PHE A 420 -18.65 8.74 26.55
CA PHE A 420 -17.74 9.00 25.45
C PHE A 420 -17.22 7.67 24.88
N MET A 421 -17.14 7.55 23.55
CA MET A 421 -16.53 6.41 22.92
C MET A 421 -15.70 6.76 21.68
N THR A 422 -14.69 5.93 21.46
CA THR A 422 -13.87 5.94 20.23
C THR A 422 -14.15 4.66 19.44
N GLY A 423 -13.78 4.64 18.16
CA GLY A 423 -13.96 3.44 17.32
C GLY A 423 -15.41 3.20 16.84
N ALA A 424 -16.29 4.20 16.92
CA ALA A 424 -17.71 4.09 16.55
C ALA A 424 -18.01 3.69 15.10
N THR A 425 -17.00 3.74 14.22
CA THR A 425 -17.11 3.36 12.80
C THR A 425 -16.45 2.02 12.47
N GLY A 426 -15.80 1.38 13.45
CA GLY A 426 -15.31 0.00 13.35
C GLY A 426 -16.41 -1.02 13.63
N PHE A 427 -16.19 -2.28 13.26
CA PHE A 427 -17.20 -3.34 13.35
C PHE A 427 -17.67 -3.63 14.79
N VAL A 428 -16.75 -3.83 15.74
CA VAL A 428 -17.09 -4.00 17.16
C VAL A 428 -17.75 -2.72 17.69
N GLY A 429 -17.15 -1.57 17.40
CA GLY A 429 -17.61 -0.28 17.91
C GLY A 429 -19.01 0.12 17.45
N VAL A 430 -19.38 -0.18 16.21
CA VAL A 430 -20.73 0.14 15.70
C VAL A 430 -21.80 -0.77 16.30
N ASN A 431 -21.48 -2.06 16.52
CA ASN A 431 -22.32 -3.01 17.23
C ASN A 431 -22.50 -2.65 18.71
N PHE A 432 -21.43 -2.17 19.34
CA PHE A 432 -21.45 -1.67 20.72
C PHE A 432 -22.28 -0.38 20.83
N LEU A 433 -22.04 0.60 19.95
CA LEU A 433 -22.79 1.86 19.91
C LEU A 433 -24.30 1.63 19.72
N ALA A 434 -24.68 0.71 18.83
CA ALA A 434 -26.07 0.37 18.59
C ALA A 434 -26.79 -0.13 19.85
N ARG A 435 -26.10 -0.91 20.70
CA ARG A 435 -26.61 -1.37 22.00
C ARG A 435 -26.61 -0.23 23.02
N LEU A 436 -25.55 0.58 23.05
CA LEU A 436 -25.40 1.72 23.95
C LEU A 436 -26.52 2.76 23.77
N LEU A 437 -26.86 3.13 22.53
CA LEU A 437 -27.94 4.08 22.23
C LEU A 437 -29.31 3.58 22.71
N ARG A 438 -29.55 2.26 22.62
CA ARG A 438 -30.78 1.62 23.09
C ARG A 438 -30.83 1.44 24.60
N HIS A 439 -29.71 1.55 25.29
CA HIS A 439 -29.66 1.38 26.73
C HIS A 439 -30.47 2.49 27.45
N PRO A 440 -31.36 2.15 28.40
CA PRO A 440 -32.28 3.11 29.00
C PRO A 440 -31.58 4.15 29.87
N ARG A 441 -30.42 3.81 30.46
CA ARG A 441 -29.62 4.73 31.28
C ARG A 441 -28.69 5.64 30.48
N VAL A 442 -28.49 5.37 29.18
CA VAL A 442 -27.70 6.27 28.33
C VAL A 442 -28.56 7.43 27.89
N LYS A 443 -28.12 8.64 28.22
CA LYS A 443 -28.76 9.92 27.85
C LYS A 443 -28.09 10.53 26.63
N GLU A 444 -26.77 10.42 26.54
CA GLU A 444 -25.97 10.92 25.42
C GLU A 444 -24.77 10.01 25.17
N ALA A 445 -24.52 9.68 23.90
CA ALA A 445 -23.34 8.95 23.46
C ALA A 445 -22.52 9.83 22.51
N VAL A 446 -21.41 10.36 23.00
CA VAL A 446 -20.48 11.19 22.26
C VAL A 446 -19.44 10.29 21.59
N CYS A 447 -19.35 10.34 20.26
CA CYS A 447 -18.46 9.54 19.45
C CYS A 447 -17.41 10.41 18.76
N LEU A 448 -16.14 10.04 18.86
CA LEU A 448 -15.07 10.67 18.08
C LEU A 448 -14.92 9.96 16.72
N VAL A 449 -14.97 10.71 15.61
CA VAL A 449 -14.77 10.18 14.26
C VAL A 449 -13.99 11.15 13.38
N ARG A 450 -13.21 10.63 12.44
CA ARG A 450 -12.50 11.44 11.44
C ARG A 450 -13.45 11.77 10.28
N ALA A 451 -13.73 13.04 10.02
CA ALA A 451 -14.49 13.43 8.83
C ALA A 451 -13.72 13.14 7.54
N LYS A 452 -14.39 12.58 6.51
CA LYS A 452 -13.87 12.58 5.13
C LYS A 452 -14.24 13.93 4.49
N SER A 453 -13.41 14.44 3.58
CA SER A 453 -13.69 15.69 2.85
C SER A 453 -15.13 15.70 2.34
N LYS A 454 -15.93 16.70 2.76
CA LYS A 454 -17.38 16.92 2.47
C LYS A 454 -18.42 16.13 3.28
N MET A 455 -18.05 15.25 4.22
CA MET A 455 -19.01 14.48 5.03
C MET A 455 -19.06 14.95 6.49
N ARG A 456 -20.26 15.16 7.03
CA ARG A 456 -20.44 15.49 8.46
C ARG A 456 -20.10 14.28 9.36
N PRO A 457 -19.47 14.48 10.53
CA PRO A 457 -19.13 13.40 11.47
C PRO A 457 -20.29 12.46 11.79
N ARG A 458 -21.47 13.02 12.07
CA ARG A 458 -22.68 12.23 12.37
C ARG A 458 -23.07 11.31 11.23
N THR A 459 -23.10 11.82 9.99
CA THR A 459 -23.44 11.05 8.80
C THR A 459 -22.51 9.84 8.62
N ARG A 460 -21.22 9.96 8.95
CA ARG A 460 -20.28 8.83 8.91
C ARG A 460 -20.66 7.72 9.89
N VAL A 461 -21.12 8.06 11.10
CA VAL A 461 -21.57 7.08 12.09
C VAL A 461 -22.88 6.42 11.65
N GLU A 462 -23.79 7.20 11.07
CA GLU A 462 -25.06 6.70 10.51
C GLU A 462 -24.82 5.69 9.38
N GLU A 463 -23.93 6.00 8.43
CA GLU A 463 -23.53 5.09 7.36
C GLU A 463 -22.91 3.80 7.90
N ALA A 464 -22.08 3.89 8.94
CA ALA A 464 -21.50 2.71 9.60
C ALA A 464 -22.59 1.82 10.21
N LEU A 465 -23.59 2.41 10.89
CA LEU A 465 -24.73 1.67 11.46
C LEU A 465 -25.61 1.05 10.35
N LYS A 466 -25.85 1.77 9.26
CA LYS A 466 -26.59 1.29 8.08
C LYS A 466 -25.88 0.13 7.37
N LYS A 467 -24.54 0.13 7.30
CA LYS A 467 -23.73 -0.96 6.73
C LYS A 467 -24.14 -2.32 7.31
N TYR A 468 -24.41 -2.38 8.61
CA TYR A 468 -24.73 -3.61 9.34
C TYR A 468 -26.21 -3.75 9.75
N ASN A 469 -27.13 -3.01 9.14
CA ASN A 469 -28.57 -3.03 9.47
C ASN A 469 -28.89 -2.69 10.95
N LEU A 470 -28.08 -1.84 11.57
CA LEU A 470 -28.24 -1.46 12.98
C LEU A 470 -28.98 -0.12 13.17
N TRP A 471 -29.11 0.66 12.09
CA TRP A 471 -29.78 1.96 12.08
C TRP A 471 -31.29 1.82 11.90
N ASP A 472 -32.05 2.59 12.67
CA ASP A 472 -33.50 2.68 12.55
C ASP A 472 -33.90 4.16 12.60
N ASP A 473 -34.41 4.68 11.47
CA ASP A 473 -34.80 6.08 11.30
C ASP A 473 -36.00 6.47 12.18
N THR A 474 -36.76 5.49 12.69
CA THR A 474 -37.94 5.72 13.54
C THR A 474 -37.63 5.68 15.04
N ALA A 475 -36.47 5.14 15.42
CA ALA A 475 -36.11 4.94 16.82
C ALA A 475 -35.56 6.21 17.47
N SER A 476 -36.30 6.73 18.46
CA SER A 476 -35.92 7.92 19.23
C SER A 476 -34.56 7.78 19.94
N SER A 477 -34.09 6.55 20.19
CA SER A 477 -32.78 6.26 20.78
C SER A 477 -31.60 6.86 20.01
N PHE A 478 -31.70 7.03 18.69
CA PHE A 478 -30.60 7.58 17.88
C PHE A 478 -30.47 9.11 17.95
N SER A 479 -31.42 9.79 18.61
CA SER A 479 -31.29 11.21 18.94
C SER A 479 -30.20 11.46 20.00
N LYS A 480 -29.85 10.44 20.80
CA LYS A 480 -28.79 10.48 21.83
C LYS A 480 -27.36 10.55 21.26
N LEU A 481 -27.19 10.40 19.95
CA LEU A 481 -25.88 10.36 19.29
C LEU A 481 -25.32 11.77 19.05
N THR A 482 -24.15 12.04 19.62
CA THR A 482 -23.35 13.24 19.30
C THR A 482 -22.05 12.77 18.64
N ALA A 483 -21.70 13.32 17.47
CA ALA A 483 -20.48 12.96 16.76
C ALA A 483 -19.52 14.16 16.66
N LEU A 484 -18.30 13.99 17.15
CA LEU A 484 -17.24 14.99 17.11
C LEU A 484 -16.26 14.64 15.98
N ASP A 485 -15.85 15.67 15.24
CA ASP A 485 -14.71 15.55 14.31
C ASP A 485 -13.40 15.59 15.10
N GLY A 486 -12.61 14.53 15.02
CA GLY A 486 -11.32 14.44 15.68
C GLY A 486 -10.61 13.12 15.40
N ASP A 487 -9.37 13.04 15.87
CA ASP A 487 -8.47 11.92 15.65
C ASP A 487 -7.75 11.57 16.95
N ILE A 488 -7.86 10.32 17.37
CA ILE A 488 -7.22 9.83 18.61
C ILE A 488 -5.71 10.01 18.59
N SER A 489 -5.06 10.00 17.42
CA SER A 489 -3.61 10.16 17.31
C SER A 489 -3.13 11.60 17.55
N LYS A 490 -4.03 12.58 17.55
CA LYS A 490 -3.69 14.00 17.72
C LYS A 490 -3.83 14.41 19.17
N ASP A 491 -2.99 15.37 19.57
CA ASP A 491 -3.09 16.05 20.87
C ASP A 491 -4.52 16.54 21.12
N ARG A 492 -5.01 16.37 22.34
CA ARG A 492 -6.41 16.62 22.73
C ARG A 492 -7.44 15.97 21.78
N LEU A 493 -7.12 14.81 21.21
CA LEU A 493 -7.96 14.08 20.26
C LEU A 493 -8.27 14.87 18.97
N GLY A 494 -7.45 15.86 18.62
CA GLY A 494 -7.68 16.78 17.52
C GLY A 494 -8.78 17.81 17.78
N LEU A 495 -9.24 17.94 19.03
CA LEU A 495 -10.26 18.90 19.44
C LEU A 495 -9.64 20.23 19.86
N SER A 496 -10.45 21.30 19.80
CA SER A 496 -10.08 22.56 20.46
C SER A 496 -10.01 22.39 21.98
N GLN A 497 -9.25 23.25 22.65
CA GLN A 497 -9.13 23.22 24.12
C GLN A 497 -10.50 23.25 24.81
N ASP A 498 -11.41 24.13 24.38
CA ASP A 498 -12.75 24.24 24.96
C ASP A 498 -13.56 22.95 24.81
N LYS A 499 -13.49 22.30 23.64
CA LYS A 499 -14.18 21.04 23.40
C LYS A 499 -13.59 19.90 24.22
N PHE A 500 -12.27 19.85 24.35
CA PHE A 500 -11.60 18.84 25.18
C PHE A 500 -11.97 19.00 26.66
N THR A 501 -11.94 20.23 27.17
CA THR A 501 -12.35 20.55 28.55
C THR A 501 -13.83 20.24 28.78
N TRP A 502 -14.70 20.59 27.83
CA TRP A 502 -16.12 20.24 27.90
C TRP A 502 -16.31 18.72 27.97
N LEU A 503 -15.66 17.96 27.08
CA LEU A 503 -15.80 16.51 27.03
C LEU A 503 -15.28 15.84 28.31
N SER A 504 -14.17 16.32 28.87
CA SER A 504 -13.56 15.76 30.09
C SER A 504 -14.43 15.97 31.33
N GLN A 505 -15.27 17.00 31.34
CA GLN A 505 -16.28 17.26 32.37
C GLN A 505 -17.61 16.55 32.09
N LEU A 506 -17.99 16.39 30.82
CA LEU A 506 -19.26 15.78 30.44
C LEU A 506 -19.28 14.26 30.69
N ALA A 507 -18.24 13.56 30.24
CA ALA A 507 -18.23 12.10 30.18
C ALA A 507 -18.20 11.48 31.59
N SER A 508 -19.13 10.56 31.83
CA SER A 508 -19.21 9.71 33.03
C SER A 508 -18.40 8.42 32.92
N VAL A 509 -18.18 7.99 31.68
CA VAL A 509 -17.44 6.79 31.33
C VAL A 509 -16.86 6.96 29.95
N ILE A 510 -15.70 6.35 29.73
CA ILE A 510 -15.05 6.27 28.42
C ILE A 510 -15.00 4.81 27.98
N PHE A 511 -15.48 4.53 26.77
CA PHE A 511 -15.27 3.25 26.08
C PHE A 511 -14.27 3.45 24.93
N HIS A 512 -13.03 2.99 25.14
CA HIS A 512 -11.97 3.07 24.15
C HIS A 512 -11.92 1.79 23.30
N LEU A 513 -12.58 1.82 22.13
CA LEU A 513 -12.59 0.75 21.14
C LEU A 513 -11.80 1.12 19.87
N GLY A 514 -11.36 2.37 19.74
CA GLY A 514 -10.63 2.85 18.58
C GLY A 514 -9.26 2.20 18.45
N ALA A 515 -9.04 1.47 17.36
CA ALA A 515 -7.74 0.94 16.99
C ALA A 515 -7.65 0.81 15.46
N LYS A 516 -6.44 0.91 14.94
CA LYS A 516 -6.07 0.42 13.62
C LYS A 516 -5.72 -1.07 13.76
N VAL A 517 -6.34 -1.90 12.93
CA VAL A 517 -6.09 -3.34 12.86
C VAL A 517 -5.60 -3.64 11.44
N ASN A 518 -4.33 -4.01 11.31
CA ASN A 518 -3.75 -4.48 10.04
C ASN A 518 -2.75 -5.60 10.34
N PHE A 519 -2.93 -6.74 9.67
CA PHE A 519 -2.17 -7.96 9.94
C PHE A 519 -0.80 -8.03 9.24
N CYS A 520 -0.51 -7.11 8.32
CA CYS A 520 0.74 -7.12 7.54
C CYS A 520 1.63 -5.89 7.80
N GLU A 521 1.13 -4.92 8.54
CA GLU A 521 1.88 -3.70 8.83
C GLU A 521 2.73 -3.82 10.10
N PRO A 522 3.90 -3.16 10.15
CA PRO A 522 4.79 -3.20 11.31
C PRO A 522 4.24 -2.37 12.47
N TYR A 523 4.87 -2.48 13.65
CA TYR A 523 4.47 -1.74 14.87
C TYR A 523 4.42 -0.23 14.64
N GLU A 524 5.35 0.33 13.87
CA GLU A 524 5.45 1.76 13.57
C GLU A 524 4.17 2.31 12.94
N ALA A 525 3.55 1.54 12.04
CA ALA A 525 2.31 1.93 11.37
C ALA A 525 1.08 1.88 12.30
N HIS A 526 1.22 1.22 13.45
CA HIS A 526 0.21 1.10 14.51
C HIS A 526 0.48 2.04 15.69
N PHE A 527 1.70 2.53 15.85
CA PHE A 527 2.12 3.35 16.99
C PHE A 527 1.22 4.58 17.20
N GLU A 528 1.06 5.42 16.18
CA GLU A 528 0.21 6.61 16.29
C GLU A 528 -1.26 6.29 16.60
N PRO A 529 -1.95 5.43 15.83
CA PRO A 529 -3.38 5.18 16.07
C PRO A 529 -3.68 4.33 17.31
N ASN A 530 -2.79 3.43 17.72
CA ASN A 530 -3.05 2.50 18.82
C ASN A 530 -2.39 2.95 20.12
N VAL A 531 -1.09 3.23 20.10
CA VAL A 531 -0.32 3.52 21.32
C VAL A 531 -0.48 4.97 21.73
N LEU A 532 -0.08 5.91 20.87
CA LEU A 532 -0.26 7.35 21.13
C LEU A 532 -1.75 7.69 21.23
N GLY A 533 -2.59 7.05 20.40
CA GLY A 533 -4.04 7.13 20.51
C GLY A 533 -4.56 6.75 21.90
N THR A 534 -4.12 5.63 22.45
CA THR A 534 -4.51 5.21 23.82
C THR A 534 -4.05 6.22 24.87
N LYS A 535 -2.81 6.70 24.77
CA LYS A 535 -2.26 7.74 25.66
C LYS A 535 -3.12 9.00 25.65
N ASN A 536 -3.49 9.51 24.47
CA ASN A 536 -4.30 10.73 24.35
C ASN A 536 -5.74 10.54 24.90
N VAL A 537 -6.29 9.32 24.81
CA VAL A 537 -7.60 9.02 25.44
C VAL A 537 -7.46 8.87 26.96
N LEU A 538 -6.34 8.32 27.46
CA LEU A 538 -6.03 8.31 28.90
C LEU A 538 -5.89 9.74 29.45
N GLU A 539 -5.31 10.68 28.70
CA GLU A 539 -5.29 12.09 29.08
C GLU A 539 -6.70 12.66 29.30
N LEU A 540 -7.66 12.32 28.43
CA LEU A 540 -9.05 12.71 28.61
C LEU A 540 -9.67 12.02 29.85
N ALA A 541 -9.37 10.74 30.06
CA ALA A 541 -9.86 9.97 31.21
C ALA A 541 -9.41 10.60 32.54
N LEU A 542 -8.15 11.05 32.57
CA LEU A 542 -7.47 11.64 33.72
C LEU A 542 -7.63 13.17 33.83
N SER A 543 -8.40 13.79 32.94
CA SER A 543 -8.71 15.22 32.96
C SER A 543 -10.14 15.50 33.40
N GLY A 544 -10.36 16.69 33.95
CA GLY A 544 -11.70 17.15 34.33
C GLY A 544 -12.22 16.38 35.54
N ARG A 545 -13.33 15.64 35.38
CA ARG A 545 -13.91 14.85 36.47
C ARG A 545 -13.46 13.39 36.45
N ARG A 546 -13.58 12.71 37.59
CA ARG A 546 -13.33 11.25 37.69
C ARG A 546 -14.37 10.46 36.88
N LYS A 547 -13.92 9.43 36.18
CA LYS A 547 -14.75 8.57 35.31
C LYS A 547 -14.12 7.19 35.15
N ALA A 548 -14.95 6.19 34.87
CA ALA A 548 -14.45 4.85 34.56
C ALA A 548 -13.89 4.78 33.12
N PHE A 549 -12.87 3.95 32.93
CA PHE A 549 -12.17 3.75 31.66
C PHE A 549 -12.28 2.28 31.21
N HIS A 550 -13.02 2.04 30.14
CA HIS A 550 -13.20 0.71 29.57
C HIS A 550 -12.35 0.60 28.30
N PHE A 551 -11.34 -0.26 28.32
CA PHE A 551 -10.39 -0.42 27.24
C PHE A 551 -10.59 -1.73 26.50
N THR A 552 -10.72 -1.67 25.17
CA THR A 552 -10.77 -2.87 24.32
C THR A 552 -9.38 -3.16 23.75
N SER A 553 -8.73 -4.14 24.37
CA SER A 553 -7.47 -4.75 23.95
C SER A 553 -7.73 -5.85 22.90
N SER A 554 -6.87 -6.87 22.83
CA SER A 554 -7.04 -8.10 22.04
C SER A 554 -6.34 -9.25 22.77
N ILE A 555 -6.74 -10.49 22.52
CA ILE A 555 -5.94 -11.67 22.93
C ILE A 555 -4.55 -11.66 22.26
N ASP A 556 -4.39 -10.96 21.13
CA ASP A 556 -3.08 -10.81 20.46
C ASP A 556 -2.05 -10.07 21.34
N ALA A 557 -2.48 -9.34 22.38
CA ALA A 557 -1.56 -8.77 23.35
C ALA A 557 -0.74 -9.84 24.10
N TRP A 558 -1.18 -11.10 24.07
CA TRP A 558 -0.43 -12.25 24.58
C TRP A 558 0.61 -12.76 23.59
N GLY A 559 0.51 -12.46 22.28
CA GLY A 559 1.44 -12.97 21.28
C GLY A 559 1.38 -14.49 21.05
N PRO A 560 2.29 -15.05 20.23
CA PRO A 560 2.31 -16.44 19.80
C PRO A 560 3.08 -17.32 20.82
N ASN A 561 2.77 -17.17 22.10
CA ASN A 561 3.58 -17.78 23.17
C ASN A 561 3.41 -19.28 23.31
N GLY A 562 2.36 -19.84 22.73
CA GLY A 562 2.08 -21.27 22.80
C GLY A 562 3.23 -22.11 22.27
N LEU A 563 3.61 -21.82 21.04
CA LEU A 563 4.77 -22.41 20.37
C LEU A 563 6.10 -21.85 20.89
N ILE A 564 6.20 -20.52 21.03
CA ILE A 564 7.50 -19.85 21.23
C ILE A 564 8.00 -19.99 22.67
N LEU A 565 7.11 -19.83 23.65
CA LEU A 565 7.46 -19.89 25.07
C LEU A 565 6.99 -21.19 25.73
N GLY A 566 6.28 -22.06 24.99
CA GLY A 566 5.69 -23.27 25.55
C GLY A 566 4.48 -22.99 26.44
N THR A 567 3.88 -21.79 26.36
CA THR A 567 2.73 -21.42 27.21
C THR A 567 1.54 -22.31 26.88
N ARG A 568 0.95 -22.97 27.88
CA ARG A 568 -0.23 -23.83 27.66
C ARG A 568 -1.54 -23.17 28.04
N LYS A 569 -1.49 -22.23 28.99
CA LYS A 569 -2.64 -21.54 29.54
C LYS A 569 -2.27 -20.10 29.86
N CYS A 570 -3.16 -19.17 29.52
CA CYS A 570 -3.09 -17.77 29.90
C CYS A 570 -4.25 -17.43 30.83
N LEU A 571 -4.00 -16.73 31.94
CA LEU A 571 -5.01 -16.31 32.91
C LEU A 571 -5.44 -14.87 32.69
N GLU A 572 -6.70 -14.52 33.00
CA GLU A 572 -7.22 -13.17 32.77
C GLU A 572 -6.43 -12.08 33.53
N ASP A 573 -5.99 -12.41 34.74
CA ASP A 573 -5.34 -11.48 35.67
C ASP A 573 -3.80 -11.52 35.64
N GLU A 574 -3.19 -12.41 34.87
CA GLU A 574 -1.74 -12.50 34.85
C GLU A 574 -1.09 -11.27 34.20
N THR A 575 0.20 -11.11 34.45
CA THR A 575 1.00 -10.00 33.92
C THR A 575 1.28 -10.22 32.42
N LEU A 576 1.33 -9.15 31.62
CA LEU A 576 1.67 -9.31 30.20
C LEU A 576 3.18 -9.34 29.94
N GLU A 577 4.00 -8.90 30.89
CA GLU A 577 5.46 -8.79 30.70
C GLU A 577 6.13 -10.10 30.23
N PRO A 578 5.77 -11.29 30.75
CA PRO A 578 6.36 -12.55 30.27
C PRO A 578 6.16 -12.78 28.76
N ASN A 579 5.06 -12.28 28.20
CA ASN A 579 4.67 -12.47 26.82
C ASN A 579 5.44 -11.61 25.83
N LEU A 580 6.09 -10.56 26.33
CA LEU A 580 6.83 -9.61 25.51
C LEU A 580 7.87 -10.30 24.62
N LYS A 581 8.41 -11.43 25.09
CA LYS A 581 9.40 -12.25 24.38
C LYS A 581 8.86 -12.91 23.10
N GLY A 582 7.56 -13.21 23.02
CA GLY A 582 6.96 -13.84 21.85
C GLY A 582 6.51 -12.84 20.78
N LEU A 583 6.22 -11.59 21.17
CA LEU A 583 5.68 -10.56 20.27
C LEU A 583 6.52 -10.20 19.04
N PRO A 584 7.88 -10.23 19.06
CA PRO A 584 8.69 -9.99 17.87
C PRO A 584 8.40 -10.94 16.69
N TYR A 585 7.83 -12.10 17.00
CA TYR A 585 7.50 -13.15 16.04
C TYR A 585 6.02 -13.14 15.63
N ASP A 586 5.30 -12.08 16.03
CA ASP A 586 3.90 -11.82 15.71
C ASP A 586 3.74 -10.55 14.86
N ILE A 587 2.52 -10.20 14.49
CA ILE A 587 2.20 -8.99 13.72
C ILE A 587 2.42 -7.72 14.55
N GLY A 588 2.70 -6.60 13.88
CA GLY A 588 2.91 -5.30 14.56
C GLY A 588 1.70 -4.83 15.39
N TYR A 589 0.49 -5.28 15.03
CA TYR A 589 -0.72 -5.04 15.80
C TYR A 589 -0.64 -5.61 17.24
N ALA A 590 -0.13 -6.84 17.40
CA ALA A 590 0.00 -7.52 18.69
C ALA A 590 0.86 -6.71 19.67
N ALA A 591 2.04 -6.27 19.21
CA ALA A 591 2.93 -5.41 19.98
C ALA A 591 2.28 -4.07 20.37
N SER A 592 1.52 -3.46 19.44
CA SER A 592 0.79 -2.22 19.75
C SER A 592 -0.28 -2.41 20.83
N LYS A 593 -0.95 -3.57 20.83
CA LYS A 593 -1.97 -3.90 21.85
C LYS A 593 -1.35 -4.24 23.20
N TRP A 594 -0.24 -4.96 23.22
CA TRP A 594 0.52 -5.17 24.44
C TRP A 594 0.94 -3.83 25.06
N CYS A 595 1.50 -2.92 24.27
CA CYS A 595 1.96 -1.61 24.72
C CYS A 595 0.81 -0.75 25.28
N SER A 596 -0.30 -0.66 24.54
CA SER A 596 -1.50 0.06 24.99
C SER A 596 -2.10 -0.56 26.26
N GLU A 597 -2.16 -1.89 26.35
CA GLU A 597 -2.72 -2.57 27.52
C GLU A 597 -1.83 -2.39 28.76
N GLN A 598 -0.50 -2.49 28.62
CA GLN A 598 0.44 -2.20 29.71
C GLN A 598 0.26 -0.78 30.25
N MET A 599 0.17 0.21 29.37
CA MET A 599 -0.09 1.60 29.75
C MET A 599 -1.40 1.76 30.53
N VAL A 600 -2.47 1.10 30.08
CA VAL A 600 -3.78 1.12 30.73
C VAL A 600 -3.76 0.39 32.08
N ARG A 601 -3.03 -0.74 32.18
CA ARG A 601 -2.81 -1.46 33.45
C ARG A 601 -2.05 -0.60 34.45
N THR A 602 -1.00 0.10 34.03
CA THR A 602 -0.28 1.04 34.90
C THR A 602 -1.20 2.16 35.40
N ALA A 603 -2.05 2.73 34.53
CA ALA A 603 -3.04 3.72 34.96
C ALA A 603 -4.05 3.14 35.97
N ARG A 604 -4.51 1.90 35.75
CA ARG A 604 -5.40 1.17 36.67
C ARG A 604 -4.74 0.96 38.04
N ASP A 605 -3.51 0.49 38.05
CA ASP A 605 -2.77 0.17 39.27
C ASP A 605 -2.45 1.45 40.08
N ARG A 606 -2.39 2.60 39.41
CA ARG A 606 -2.31 3.94 40.03
C ARG A 606 -3.66 4.51 40.49
N GLY A 607 -4.76 3.80 40.25
CA GLY A 607 -6.09 4.12 40.79
C GLY A 607 -7.14 4.57 39.77
N LEU A 608 -6.87 4.52 38.46
CA LEU A 608 -7.91 4.75 37.43
C LEU A 608 -8.90 3.56 37.43
N PRO A 609 -10.21 3.77 37.65
CA PRO A 609 -11.20 2.70 37.59
C PRO A 609 -11.27 2.15 36.17
N THR A 610 -10.78 0.93 35.96
CA THR A 610 -10.50 0.42 34.62
C THR A 610 -10.98 -1.01 34.45
N ALA A 611 -11.60 -1.29 33.30
CA ALA A 611 -11.88 -2.63 32.82
C ALA A 611 -11.21 -2.84 31.46
N ILE A 612 -10.56 -3.99 31.26
CA ILE A 612 -9.84 -4.34 30.04
C ILE A 612 -10.51 -5.56 29.42
N TYR A 613 -10.94 -5.44 28.17
CA TYR A 613 -11.60 -6.50 27.41
C TYR A 613 -10.64 -7.02 26.33
N ARG A 614 -10.44 -8.34 26.25
CA ARG A 614 -9.56 -8.98 25.26
C ARG A 614 -10.39 -9.87 24.33
N PRO A 615 -11.09 -9.30 23.34
CA PRO A 615 -11.76 -10.12 22.34
C PRO A 615 -10.73 -10.95 21.56
N GLY A 616 -11.12 -12.16 21.17
CA GLY A 616 -10.44 -12.93 20.14
C GLY A 616 -10.82 -12.48 18.73
N PHE A 617 -10.78 -13.40 17.77
CA PHE A 617 -11.32 -13.13 16.44
C PHE A 617 -12.84 -12.88 16.50
N VAL A 618 -13.24 -11.64 16.21
CA VAL A 618 -14.65 -11.23 16.24
C VAL A 618 -15.31 -11.50 14.89
N THR A 619 -16.14 -12.53 14.82
CA THR A 619 -16.88 -12.90 13.60
C THR A 619 -18.21 -12.12 13.47
N GLY A 620 -19.09 -12.54 12.55
CA GLY A 620 -20.41 -11.95 12.38
C GLY A 620 -21.36 -12.15 13.57
N ASP A 621 -22.41 -11.34 13.62
CA ASP A 621 -23.50 -11.46 14.60
C ASP A 621 -24.26 -12.79 14.40
N SER A 622 -24.35 -13.59 15.47
CA SER A 622 -24.86 -14.97 15.41
C SER A 622 -26.35 -15.08 15.08
N LYS A 623 -27.11 -13.99 15.20
CA LYS A 623 -28.55 -13.95 14.94
C LYS A 623 -28.85 -13.41 13.55
N THR A 624 -28.21 -12.33 13.14
CA THR A 624 -28.50 -11.64 11.87
C THR A 624 -27.56 -12.05 10.74
N GLY A 625 -26.40 -12.63 11.08
CA GLY A 625 -25.32 -12.90 10.15
C GLY A 625 -24.49 -11.65 9.80
N ALA A 626 -24.79 -10.49 10.37
CA ALA A 626 -24.11 -9.24 10.04
C ALA A 626 -22.62 -9.32 10.41
N GLY A 627 -21.75 -9.35 9.40
CA GLY A 627 -20.31 -9.45 9.56
C GLY A 627 -19.55 -8.48 8.66
N ASN A 628 -18.32 -8.16 9.03
CA ASN A 628 -17.44 -7.31 8.23
C ASN A 628 -16.79 -8.13 7.10
N PRO A 629 -17.00 -7.80 5.81
CA PRO A 629 -16.41 -8.54 4.70
C PRO A 629 -14.90 -8.32 4.58
N ASP A 630 -14.39 -7.20 5.10
CA ASP A 630 -12.96 -6.88 5.04
C ASP A 630 -12.14 -7.56 6.14
N ASP A 631 -12.78 -8.38 6.98
CA ASP A 631 -12.13 -9.04 8.10
C ASP A 631 -11.28 -10.25 7.65
N PHE A 632 -10.25 -10.55 8.42
CA PHE A 632 -9.36 -11.69 8.22
C PHE A 632 -10.16 -12.98 8.14
N PHE A 633 -11.15 -13.18 9.01
CA PHE A 633 -12.01 -14.37 9.00
C PHE A 633 -12.83 -14.52 7.71
N ALA A 634 -13.29 -13.41 7.12
CA ALA A 634 -14.04 -13.43 5.86
C ALA A 634 -13.14 -13.75 4.65
N ARG A 635 -11.83 -13.52 4.77
CA ARG A 635 -10.83 -13.79 3.72
C ARG A 635 -10.14 -15.14 3.90
N LEU A 636 -9.87 -15.53 5.15
CA LEU A 636 -9.20 -16.76 5.56
C LEU A 636 -9.91 -17.32 6.80
N MET A 637 -10.68 -18.40 6.63
CA MET A 637 -11.25 -19.12 7.76
C MET A 637 -10.18 -19.92 8.47
N VAL A 638 -9.86 -19.51 9.70
CA VAL A 638 -8.88 -20.14 10.59
C VAL A 638 -9.57 -20.79 11.79
N GLY A 639 -8.79 -21.28 12.75
CA GLY A 639 -9.33 -21.74 14.02
C GLY A 639 -9.92 -20.58 14.85
N LEU A 640 -10.98 -20.88 15.61
CA LEU A 640 -11.63 -19.95 16.53
C LEU A 640 -11.49 -20.48 17.96
N VAL A 641 -11.01 -19.62 18.85
CA VAL A 641 -10.91 -19.91 20.28
C VAL A 641 -12.18 -19.48 20.99
N ALA A 642 -12.71 -20.36 21.82
CA ALA A 642 -13.91 -20.14 22.62
C ALA A 642 -13.59 -20.06 24.12
N PRO A 643 -14.47 -19.44 24.93
CA PRO A 643 -14.36 -19.45 26.40
C PRO A 643 -14.24 -20.87 26.98
N ASP A 644 -15.02 -21.82 26.45
CA ASP A 644 -14.81 -23.24 26.70
C ASP A 644 -13.94 -23.84 25.58
N PRO A 645 -12.75 -24.40 25.89
CA PRO A 645 -11.92 -25.06 24.91
C PRO A 645 -12.63 -26.15 24.09
N ALA A 646 -13.65 -26.83 24.65
CA ALA A 646 -14.42 -27.85 23.95
C ALA A 646 -15.24 -27.27 22.77
N ASP A 647 -15.64 -26.00 22.87
CA ASP A 647 -16.37 -25.28 21.84
C ASP A 647 -15.45 -24.64 20.79
N SER A 648 -14.13 -24.63 21.02
CA SER A 648 -13.16 -24.12 20.06
C SER A 648 -13.19 -24.95 18.76
N VAL A 649 -12.82 -24.29 17.67
CA VAL A 649 -12.76 -24.89 16.34
C VAL A 649 -11.32 -24.76 15.86
N ASN A 650 -10.61 -25.88 15.74
CA ASN A 650 -9.27 -25.90 15.13
C ASN A 650 -9.39 -25.99 13.60
N LEU A 651 -8.26 -26.01 12.87
CA LEU A 651 -8.27 -26.06 11.42
C LEU A 651 -9.02 -27.27 10.84
N GLU A 652 -8.88 -28.45 11.46
CA GLU A 652 -9.57 -29.68 11.05
C GLU A 652 -11.09 -29.54 11.19
N LYS A 653 -11.56 -29.01 12.32
CA LYS A 653 -12.98 -28.78 12.57
C LYS A 653 -13.52 -27.64 11.70
N THR A 654 -12.72 -26.62 11.38
CA THR A 654 -13.07 -25.57 10.41
C THR A 654 -13.32 -26.19 9.03
N ILE A 655 -12.44 -27.09 8.56
CA ILE A 655 -12.63 -27.84 7.31
C ILE A 655 -13.94 -28.65 7.34
N SER A 656 -14.24 -29.35 8.45
CA SER A 656 -15.51 -30.06 8.61
C SER A 656 -16.72 -29.11 8.50
N VAL A 657 -16.70 -27.99 9.21
CA VAL A 657 -17.78 -26.99 9.19
C VAL A 657 -18.05 -26.44 7.79
N ILE A 658 -16.98 -26.19 7.01
CA ILE A 658 -17.08 -25.68 5.64
C ILE A 658 -17.68 -26.75 4.71
N ASN A 659 -17.22 -28.00 4.82
CA ASN A 659 -17.76 -29.13 4.07
C ASN A 659 -19.24 -29.38 4.42
N ASP A 660 -19.59 -29.39 5.71
CA ASP A 660 -20.96 -29.55 6.20
C ASP A 660 -21.89 -28.40 5.76
N ALA A 661 -21.33 -27.22 5.52
CA ALA A 661 -22.07 -26.08 4.97
C ALA A 661 -22.31 -26.19 3.45
N GLY A 662 -21.73 -27.19 2.78
CA GLY A 662 -21.90 -27.47 1.35
C GLY A 662 -20.80 -26.90 0.44
N TYR A 663 -19.65 -26.50 1.00
CA TYR A 663 -18.52 -25.96 0.24
C TYR A 663 -17.35 -26.94 0.33
N PRO A 664 -17.07 -27.77 -0.69
CA PRO A 664 -16.05 -28.80 -0.59
C PRO A 664 -14.65 -28.19 -0.51
N VAL A 665 -13.90 -28.53 0.53
CA VAL A 665 -12.49 -28.13 0.71
C VAL A 665 -11.62 -29.31 1.12
N GLU A 666 -10.38 -29.34 0.62
CA GLU A 666 -9.37 -30.35 0.94
C GLU A 666 -8.24 -29.77 1.80
N SER A 667 -7.63 -30.62 2.65
CA SER A 667 -6.39 -30.28 3.35
C SER A 667 -5.19 -30.67 2.50
N ILE A 668 -4.22 -29.76 2.37
CA ILE A 668 -2.97 -29.98 1.63
C ILE A 668 -1.79 -29.43 2.45
N PRO A 669 -0.55 -29.87 2.17
CA PRO A 669 0.64 -29.35 2.86
C PRO A 669 0.74 -27.83 2.74
N TYR A 670 1.23 -27.18 3.81
CA TYR A 670 1.25 -25.72 3.92
C TYR A 670 1.91 -25.04 2.71
N TRP A 671 3.11 -25.46 2.33
CA TRP A 671 3.83 -24.85 1.21
C TRP A 671 3.21 -25.17 -0.14
N ASP A 672 2.52 -26.32 -0.29
CA ASP A 672 1.74 -26.60 -1.49
C ASP A 672 0.54 -25.65 -1.61
N TRP A 673 -0.13 -25.38 -0.49
CA TRP A 673 -1.18 -24.36 -0.41
C TRP A 673 -0.65 -22.97 -0.76
N VAL A 674 0.46 -22.55 -0.13
CA VAL A 674 1.11 -21.26 -0.42
C VAL A 674 1.47 -21.14 -1.90
N ASN A 675 2.03 -22.19 -2.51
CA ASN A 675 2.38 -22.19 -3.93
C ASN A 675 1.13 -22.05 -4.82
N ARG A 676 0.01 -22.71 -4.49
CA ARG A 676 -1.26 -22.57 -5.22
C ARG A 676 -1.83 -21.15 -5.15
N LEU A 677 -1.56 -20.39 -4.09
CA LEU A 677 -2.00 -18.99 -3.99
C LEU A 677 -1.36 -18.10 -5.06
N HIS A 678 -0.19 -18.46 -5.58
CA HIS A 678 0.55 -17.72 -6.62
C HIS A 678 0.19 -18.14 -8.05
N ASP A 679 -0.75 -19.07 -8.24
CA ASP A 679 -1.15 -19.49 -9.58
C ASP A 679 -1.70 -18.27 -10.34
N PRO A 680 -1.09 -17.86 -11.47
CA PRO A 680 -1.52 -16.70 -12.24
C PRO A 680 -2.97 -16.80 -12.74
N LYS A 681 -3.54 -18.01 -12.79
CA LYS A 681 -4.95 -18.24 -13.12
C LYS A 681 -5.91 -17.72 -12.03
N ASN A 682 -5.41 -17.48 -10.82
CA ASN A 682 -6.12 -16.93 -9.67
C ASN A 682 -5.74 -15.46 -9.43
N SER A 683 -5.72 -14.64 -10.48
CA SER A 683 -5.27 -13.23 -10.42
C SER A 683 -6.08 -12.32 -9.48
N ASP A 684 -7.25 -12.76 -9.03
CA ASP A 684 -8.13 -12.05 -8.08
C ASP A 684 -8.21 -12.75 -6.71
N ASN A 685 -7.11 -13.37 -6.27
CA ASN A 685 -7.07 -14.12 -5.02
C ASN A 685 -7.13 -13.18 -3.79
N PRO A 686 -8.18 -13.24 -2.94
CA PRO A 686 -8.37 -12.34 -1.82
C PRO A 686 -7.33 -12.50 -0.69
N LEU A 687 -6.50 -13.54 -0.75
CA LEU A 687 -5.41 -13.80 0.19
C LEU A 687 -4.10 -13.11 -0.19
N MET A 688 -3.97 -12.56 -1.41
CA MET A 688 -2.73 -11.89 -1.84
C MET A 688 -2.26 -10.76 -0.92
N PRO A 689 -3.14 -9.92 -0.34
CA PRO A 689 -2.73 -8.92 0.63
C PRO A 689 -2.15 -9.49 1.93
N LEU A 690 -2.36 -10.78 2.21
CA LEU A 690 -1.89 -11.48 3.42
C LEU A 690 -0.59 -12.27 3.19
N MET A 691 -0.02 -12.24 1.98
CA MET A 691 1.20 -12.98 1.68
C MET A 691 2.38 -12.70 2.61
N PRO A 692 2.63 -11.45 3.07
CA PRO A 692 3.68 -11.20 4.07
C PRO A 692 3.51 -12.04 5.34
N LEU A 693 2.29 -12.16 5.86
CA LEU A 693 1.99 -13.01 7.03
C LEU A 693 2.19 -14.50 6.72
N ILE A 694 1.82 -14.92 5.51
CA ILE A 694 1.79 -16.32 5.08
C ILE A 694 3.19 -16.84 4.69
N GLN A 695 4.11 -16.00 4.21
CA GLN A 695 5.41 -16.44 3.67
C GLN A 695 6.62 -16.00 4.49
N GLU A 696 6.54 -14.88 5.21
CA GLU A 696 7.69 -14.37 5.95
C GLU A 696 8.02 -15.31 7.10
N LYS A 697 9.20 -15.94 7.03
CA LYS A 697 9.78 -16.73 8.11
C LYS A 697 10.29 -15.83 9.23
N VAL A 698 9.88 -16.12 10.46
CA VAL A 698 10.18 -15.26 11.62
C VAL A 698 10.74 -16.03 12.82
N TRP A 699 10.46 -17.34 12.91
CA TRP A 699 10.95 -18.19 13.98
C TRP A 699 11.40 -19.53 13.41
N ALA A 700 12.73 -19.77 13.39
CA ALA A 700 13.33 -20.87 12.64
C ALA A 700 12.83 -20.90 11.19
N ASP A 701 12.22 -22.00 10.74
CA ASP A 701 11.64 -22.14 9.41
C ASP A 701 10.14 -21.79 9.32
N LEU A 702 9.55 -21.35 10.43
CA LEU A 702 8.12 -21.08 10.51
C LEU A 702 7.79 -19.64 10.12
N THR A 703 6.72 -19.51 9.35
CA THR A 703 6.17 -18.21 8.98
C THR A 703 5.44 -17.56 10.14
N ARG A 704 5.17 -16.25 10.04
CA ARG A 704 4.41 -15.50 11.06
C ARG A 704 2.99 -16.07 11.25
N PHE A 705 2.39 -16.64 10.21
CA PHE A 705 1.15 -17.41 10.35
C PHE A 705 1.34 -18.73 11.11
N GLN A 706 2.46 -19.42 10.86
CA GLN A 706 2.77 -20.70 11.48
C GLN A 706 3.21 -20.57 12.94
N THR A 707 3.70 -19.42 13.40
CA THR A 707 4.05 -19.22 14.83
C THR A 707 2.85 -19.23 15.75
N SER A 708 1.64 -19.00 15.24
CA SER A 708 0.38 -19.11 15.99
C SER A 708 -0.06 -20.56 16.27
N GLN A 709 0.71 -21.56 15.82
CA GLN A 709 0.50 -22.96 16.23
C GLN A 709 0.56 -23.10 17.76
N ASP A 710 -0.08 -24.15 18.27
CA ASP A 710 -0.17 -24.43 19.72
C ASP A 710 -0.73 -23.27 20.55
N THR A 711 -1.69 -22.51 19.99
CA THR A 711 -2.35 -21.38 20.69
C THR A 711 -2.76 -21.79 22.12
N PRO A 712 -2.37 -21.03 23.16
CA PRO A 712 -2.66 -21.39 24.54
C PRO A 712 -4.16 -21.34 24.83
N HIS A 713 -4.59 -22.07 25.86
CA HIS A 713 -5.92 -21.88 26.43
C HIS A 713 -5.98 -20.52 27.14
N TYR A 714 -6.75 -19.58 26.60
CA TYR A 714 -7.08 -18.34 27.31
C TYR A 714 -8.21 -18.62 28.31
N ASP A 715 -7.86 -18.67 29.58
CA ASP A 715 -8.83 -18.83 30.66
C ASP A 715 -9.83 -17.66 30.65
N SER A 716 -11.10 -17.98 30.82
CA SER A 716 -12.19 -17.00 30.89
C SER A 716 -13.05 -17.18 32.14
N THR A 717 -12.51 -17.79 33.21
CA THR A 717 -13.28 -18.14 34.41
C THR A 717 -13.88 -16.91 35.07
N ASN A 718 -13.12 -15.82 35.20
CA ASN A 718 -13.59 -14.57 35.79
C ASN A 718 -14.61 -13.89 34.87
N THR A 719 -14.38 -13.88 33.56
CA THR A 719 -15.35 -13.34 32.59
C THR A 719 -16.68 -14.10 32.68
N VAL A 720 -16.64 -15.44 32.70
CA VAL A 720 -17.85 -16.28 32.83
C VAL A 720 -18.55 -16.03 34.18
N ALA A 721 -17.80 -15.92 35.27
CA ALA A 721 -18.36 -15.60 36.59
C ALA A 721 -19.00 -14.20 36.61
N ALA A 722 -18.37 -13.20 35.99
CA ALA A 722 -18.90 -11.84 35.90
C ALA A 722 -20.17 -11.73 35.04
N LEU A 723 -20.41 -12.71 34.16
CA LEU A 723 -21.59 -12.79 33.30
C LEU A 723 -22.67 -13.75 33.85
N ALA A 724 -22.48 -14.32 35.04
CA ALA A 724 -23.40 -15.31 35.61
C ALA A 724 -24.85 -14.79 35.71
N ASP A 725 -25.03 -13.50 35.99
CA ASP A 725 -26.34 -12.84 36.11
C ASP A 725 -26.90 -12.29 34.78
N ALA A 726 -26.20 -12.53 33.65
CA ALA A 726 -26.58 -12.08 32.31
C ALA A 726 -26.73 -13.28 31.34
N PRO A 727 -27.72 -14.16 31.54
CA PRO A 727 -27.85 -15.41 30.80
C PRO A 727 -28.16 -15.23 29.30
N ASP A 728 -28.53 -14.01 28.88
CA ASP A 728 -28.71 -13.64 27.47
C ASP A 728 -27.37 -13.36 26.75
N ILE A 729 -26.27 -13.25 27.49
CA ILE A 729 -24.92 -13.02 26.99
C ILE A 729 -24.14 -14.33 27.08
N GLY A 730 -24.13 -15.09 25.97
CA GLY A 730 -23.43 -16.37 25.86
C GLY A 730 -22.64 -16.49 24.56
N TYR A 731 -21.55 -17.26 24.61
CA TYR A 731 -20.81 -17.66 23.42
C TYR A 731 -21.66 -18.61 22.57
N ILE A 732 -21.60 -18.46 21.25
CA ILE A 732 -22.28 -19.34 20.30
C ILE A 732 -21.20 -20.03 19.47
N ALA A 733 -21.14 -21.36 19.58
CA ALA A 733 -20.17 -22.17 18.86
C ALA A 733 -20.29 -21.98 17.33
N PHE A 734 -19.14 -21.92 16.66
CA PHE A 734 -19.09 -21.80 15.21
C PHE A 734 -19.50 -23.12 14.55
N SER A 735 -20.51 -23.07 13.68
CA SER A 735 -21.14 -24.22 13.05
C SER A 735 -21.44 -23.94 11.57
N SER A 736 -21.82 -24.99 10.83
CA SER A 736 -22.22 -24.86 9.41
C SER A 736 -23.47 -23.98 9.23
N GLU A 737 -24.37 -23.95 10.21
CA GLU A 737 -25.52 -23.04 10.22
C GLU A 737 -25.07 -21.58 10.37
N GLN A 738 -24.14 -21.31 11.29
CA GLN A 738 -23.56 -19.98 11.49
C GLN A 738 -22.83 -19.50 10.24
N LEU A 739 -21.99 -20.35 9.64
CA LEU A 739 -21.30 -20.06 8.39
C LEU A 739 -22.31 -19.70 7.28
N ASN A 740 -23.33 -20.53 7.08
CA ASN A 740 -24.36 -20.25 6.09
C ASN A 740 -25.13 -18.94 6.36
N ARG A 741 -25.32 -18.58 7.62
CA ARG A 741 -25.94 -17.30 8.01
C ARG A 741 -25.06 -16.11 7.62
N PHE A 742 -23.75 -16.18 7.86
CA PHE A 742 -22.78 -15.17 7.42
C PHE A 742 -22.75 -15.04 5.90
N LEU A 743 -22.68 -16.17 5.18
CA LEU A 743 -22.67 -16.19 3.71
C LEU A 743 -23.95 -15.58 3.11
N ARG A 744 -25.13 -15.86 3.69
CA ARG A 744 -26.38 -15.23 3.26
C ARG A 744 -26.35 -13.71 3.42
N PHE A 745 -25.83 -13.22 4.55
CA PHE A 745 -25.68 -11.79 4.78
C PHE A 745 -24.71 -11.14 3.78
N TRP A 746 -23.56 -11.77 3.52
CA TRP A 746 -22.58 -11.27 2.54
C TRP A 746 -23.14 -11.26 1.11
N ARG A 747 -23.88 -12.30 0.70
CA ARG A 747 -24.60 -12.32 -0.59
C ARG A 747 -25.66 -11.22 -0.65
N TYR A 748 -26.45 -11.05 0.40
CA TYR A 748 -27.48 -9.98 0.48
C TYR A 748 -26.87 -8.57 0.37
N LYS A 749 -25.67 -8.36 0.92
CA LYS A 749 -24.93 -7.09 0.83
C LYS A 749 -24.06 -6.96 -0.42
N SER A 750 -24.05 -7.97 -1.31
CA SER A 750 -23.18 -8.04 -2.48
C SER A 750 -21.69 -7.89 -2.16
N PHE A 751 -21.26 -8.39 -1.00
CA PHE A 751 -19.84 -8.37 -0.61
C PHE A 751 -19.06 -9.48 -1.30
N TYR A 752 -19.67 -10.66 -1.43
CA TYR A 752 -19.09 -11.83 -2.08
C TYR A 752 -20.15 -12.60 -2.86
N HIS A 753 -19.76 -13.14 -4.01
CA HIS A 753 -20.52 -14.13 -4.76
C HIS A 753 -19.94 -15.53 -4.44
N VAL A 754 -20.19 -16.00 -3.22
CA VAL A 754 -19.81 -17.35 -2.76
C VAL A 754 -20.76 -18.37 -3.34
#